data_AF-K2MUN0-F1
#
_entry.id   AF-K2MUN0-F1
#
_cell.length_a   1.000
_cell.length_b   1.000
_cell.length_c   1.000
_cell.angle_alpha   90.00
_cell.angle_beta   90.00
_cell.angle_gamma   90.00
#
_symmetry.space_group_name_H-M   'P 1'
#
loop_
_entity.id
_entity.type
_entity.pdbx_description
1 polymer ?
#
loop_
_entity_poly.entity_id
_entity_poly.type
_entity_poly.pdbx_seq_one_letter_code
_entity_poly.pdbx_strand_id
1 'polypeptide(L)'
;GAALQFVGGAEPVESAGVLILVSQTVMRSSTVAFINALPQHCDIAITEVDAVQIFSVELPGTVSNMWSVLLLGDVVLSASTLLVSNVKAHATKRDAFGLYSTGTLKLVGGSSLYARYCSFDEYTHAFYVYSLSVSDHSVFAMLNNTMFSGVSLLYQHQGFSVSDYSVLRVVGNNGSVRYAISNDELWTVERSSWLDWRDNNVELGAMFYDTGSAFVSIDGSSVVTLTGCKMGSTGLSVSLLRRVGSGYRFVAGCLTVAGREVTTAAELELHGITKVTTVASCGECTKDGDCFAPLTTAVSDCRCQCAAGGHGDVCVPAPVPAGPPPPPPPPPPPPTPLPPPIGECISDMEYPEVVHAVGGGLSWLCYRNVTFSGSGMSLTVLIGAMTGDVANVTFDGCTWRDGAVLLLLGNAYAAVGSLNIVITGNTFYDALLSPEGGFPPRTNITISGNRFAVTRLIPRSGLGFRGPSCVGMSGLVISNDSAVVLSGNVFQSVAASSSAIYVVGSALRVSWHSVFAVVGNTFHMAGANITLINLEGSGKSSSLKVLNNSAVVIQGNVVSRPVQCFILFLWAVRVESLSAVVFQGNDMQGSSVVFYTIYSFNIYYNSWLQLSGNRCRVSASDAFVVFNTTVNLRDSTVSVSGNQFMSI
;
A
#
# COMPACT_ATOMS: atom_id res chain seq x y z
N GLY A 1 -26.73 -17.25 9.78
CA GLY A 1 -26.73 -16.52 8.51
C GLY A 1 -27.79 -17.05 7.59
N ALA A 2 -28.15 -16.29 6.56
CA ALA A 2 -29.07 -16.71 5.53
C ALA A 2 -28.54 -16.33 4.14
N ALA A 3 -29.01 -17.01 3.11
CA ALA A 3 -28.68 -16.69 1.72
C ALA A 3 -29.95 -16.48 0.90
N LEU A 4 -30.06 -15.33 0.24
CA LEU A 4 -31.05 -15.10 -0.81
C LEU A 4 -30.41 -15.44 -2.14
N GLN A 5 -30.88 -16.49 -2.82
CA GLN A 5 -30.25 -16.99 -4.04
C GLN A 5 -31.18 -16.81 -5.25
N PHE A 6 -30.61 -16.25 -6.31
CA PHE A 6 -31.19 -16.21 -7.65
C PHE A 6 -30.35 -17.09 -8.56
N VAL A 7 -30.94 -18.19 -9.04
CA VAL A 7 -30.22 -19.21 -9.83
C VAL A 7 -30.75 -19.19 -11.25
N GLY A 8 -29.86 -18.85 -12.18
CA GLY A 8 -30.07 -18.85 -13.61
C GLY A 8 -29.78 -20.19 -14.28
N GLY A 9 -29.95 -20.22 -15.59
CA GLY A 9 -29.67 -21.37 -16.44
C GLY A 9 -28.20 -21.47 -16.85
N ALA A 10 -27.85 -22.48 -17.64
CA ALA A 10 -26.51 -22.63 -18.20
C ALA A 10 -26.15 -21.50 -19.19
N GLU A 11 -27.14 -20.97 -19.90
CA GLU A 11 -26.99 -19.88 -20.87
C GLU A 11 -28.12 -18.86 -20.73
N PRO A 12 -27.90 -17.58 -21.11
CA PRO A 12 -28.95 -16.58 -21.12
C PRO A 12 -30.04 -16.95 -22.11
N VAL A 13 -31.31 -16.88 -21.67
CA VAL A 13 -32.47 -17.13 -22.54
C VAL A 13 -33.11 -15.79 -22.91
N GLU A 14 -33.59 -15.68 -24.16
CA GLU A 14 -34.40 -14.54 -24.60
C GLU A 14 -35.62 -14.38 -23.69
N SER A 15 -35.85 -13.14 -23.24
CA SER A 15 -36.85 -12.85 -22.21
C SER A 15 -37.37 -11.42 -22.38
N ALA A 16 -38.58 -11.16 -21.92
CA ALA A 16 -39.11 -9.78 -21.82
C ALA A 16 -38.43 -8.95 -20.72
N GLY A 17 -37.55 -9.57 -19.93
CA GLY A 17 -36.82 -8.96 -18.83
C GLY A 17 -37.32 -9.37 -17.45
N VAL A 18 -36.44 -9.27 -16.45
CA VAL A 18 -36.74 -9.57 -15.04
C VAL A 18 -36.25 -8.43 -14.17
N LEU A 19 -37.13 -7.86 -13.36
CA LEU A 19 -36.78 -6.86 -12.36
C LEU A 19 -36.49 -7.55 -11.02
N ILE A 20 -35.29 -7.37 -10.47
CA ILE A 20 -34.89 -7.90 -9.17
C ILE A 20 -34.38 -6.74 -8.30
N LEU A 21 -35.17 -6.38 -7.29
CA LEU A 21 -34.83 -5.31 -6.35
C LEU A 21 -34.61 -5.87 -4.95
N VAL A 22 -33.41 -5.65 -4.41
CA VAL A 22 -33.08 -5.85 -3.00
C VAL A 22 -32.71 -4.48 -2.43
N SER A 23 -33.63 -3.89 -1.67
CA SER A 23 -33.46 -2.55 -1.11
C SER A 23 -33.73 -2.52 0.39
N GLN A 24 -33.16 -1.56 1.12
CA GLN A 24 -33.46 -1.29 2.54
C GLN A 24 -33.31 -2.54 3.42
N THR A 25 -32.24 -3.29 3.19
CA THR A 25 -32.05 -4.61 3.79
C THR A 25 -30.96 -4.57 4.84
N VAL A 26 -31.23 -5.17 6.00
CA VAL A 26 -30.21 -5.40 7.04
C VAL A 26 -29.79 -6.86 6.98
N MET A 27 -28.48 -7.10 6.82
CA MET A 27 -27.90 -8.43 6.66
C MET A 27 -26.98 -8.75 7.82
N ARG A 28 -27.19 -9.89 8.49
CA ARG A 28 -26.33 -10.35 9.58
C ARG A 28 -25.80 -11.74 9.31
N SER A 29 -24.51 -11.82 9.01
CA SER A 29 -23.85 -13.01 8.46
C SER A 29 -24.67 -13.60 7.32
N SER A 30 -25.12 -12.78 6.37
CA SER A 30 -26.00 -13.20 5.27
C SER A 30 -25.41 -12.77 3.94
N THR A 31 -25.90 -13.34 2.83
CA THR A 31 -25.44 -13.01 1.48
C THR A 31 -26.61 -12.97 0.49
N VAL A 32 -26.51 -12.11 -0.52
CA VAL A 32 -27.35 -12.18 -1.73
C VAL A 32 -26.49 -12.80 -2.81
N ALA A 33 -26.98 -13.85 -3.46
CA ALA A 33 -26.23 -14.59 -4.47
C ALA A 33 -26.97 -14.63 -5.80
N PHE A 34 -26.25 -14.33 -6.88
CA PHE A 34 -26.67 -14.60 -8.25
C PHE A 34 -25.77 -15.68 -8.81
N ILE A 35 -26.35 -16.73 -9.38
CA ILE A 35 -25.62 -17.92 -9.83
C ILE A 35 -26.02 -18.24 -11.26
N ASN A 36 -25.04 -18.51 -12.12
CA ASN A 36 -25.16 -18.81 -13.54
C ASN A 36 -25.76 -17.67 -14.40
N ALA A 37 -26.17 -18.01 -15.63
CA ALA A 37 -26.65 -17.06 -16.61
C ALA A 37 -28.09 -16.62 -16.33
N LEU A 38 -28.29 -15.31 -16.23
CA LEU A 38 -29.61 -14.72 -16.04
C LEU A 38 -30.30 -14.53 -17.41
N PRO A 39 -31.65 -14.51 -17.45
CA PRO A 39 -32.38 -14.16 -18.68
C PRO A 39 -31.96 -12.81 -19.25
N GLN A 40 -32.17 -12.60 -20.54
CA GLN A 40 -31.89 -11.30 -21.15
C GLN A 40 -32.78 -10.20 -20.55
N HIS A 41 -32.33 -8.96 -20.64
CA HIS A 41 -33.07 -7.77 -20.19
C HIS A 41 -33.41 -7.76 -18.70
N CYS A 42 -32.55 -8.33 -17.86
CA CYS A 42 -32.69 -8.20 -16.41
C CYS A 42 -32.29 -6.79 -15.95
N ASP A 43 -33.05 -6.24 -15.02
CA ASP A 43 -32.69 -5.04 -14.25
C ASP A 43 -32.59 -5.41 -12.77
N ILE A 44 -31.37 -5.39 -12.25
CA ILE A 44 -31.04 -5.89 -10.93
C ILE A 44 -30.46 -4.75 -10.12
N ALA A 45 -31.04 -4.49 -8.96
CA ALA A 45 -30.57 -3.44 -8.06
C ALA A 45 -30.50 -3.95 -6.62
N ILE A 46 -29.30 -3.84 -6.03
CA ILE A 46 -29.00 -4.15 -4.64
C ILE A 46 -28.57 -2.83 -4.00
N THR A 47 -29.48 -2.22 -3.24
CA THR A 47 -29.33 -0.84 -2.78
C THR A 47 -29.62 -0.69 -1.30
N GLU A 48 -28.98 0.27 -0.63
CA GLU A 48 -29.31 0.60 0.77
C GLU A 48 -29.24 -0.63 1.69
N VAL A 49 -28.11 -1.33 1.65
CA VAL A 49 -27.87 -2.55 2.44
C VAL A 49 -26.92 -2.24 3.59
N ASP A 50 -27.35 -2.55 4.82
CA ASP A 50 -26.49 -2.52 6.01
C ASP A 50 -26.13 -3.96 6.40
N ALA A 51 -24.85 -4.32 6.26
CA ALA A 51 -24.38 -5.69 6.45
C ALA A 51 -23.32 -5.80 7.56
N VAL A 52 -23.45 -6.84 8.39
CA VAL A 52 -22.43 -7.22 9.38
C VAL A 52 -22.08 -8.70 9.21
N GLN A 53 -20.82 -9.02 8.92
CA GLN A 53 -20.32 -10.39 8.76
C GLN A 53 -19.55 -10.84 10.01
N ILE A 54 -20.06 -11.85 10.72
CA ILE A 54 -19.48 -12.36 11.98
C ILE A 54 -18.91 -13.78 11.81
N PHE A 55 -19.53 -14.59 10.95
CA PHE A 55 -19.14 -15.98 10.67
C PHE A 55 -19.56 -16.38 9.26
N SER A 56 -18.93 -17.43 8.71
CA SER A 56 -19.21 -17.92 7.35
C SER A 56 -20.63 -18.46 7.20
N VAL A 57 -21.22 -18.24 6.02
CA VAL A 57 -22.39 -18.98 5.56
C VAL A 57 -21.92 -20.04 4.57
N GLU A 58 -22.29 -21.30 4.82
CA GLU A 58 -22.10 -22.36 3.84
C GLU A 58 -23.20 -22.27 2.78
N LEU A 59 -22.81 -22.10 1.53
CA LEU A 59 -23.72 -22.17 0.39
C LEU A 59 -23.64 -23.58 -0.22
N PRO A 60 -24.75 -24.34 -0.26
CA PRO A 60 -24.77 -25.67 -0.85
C PRO A 60 -24.25 -25.65 -2.30
N GLY A 61 -23.29 -26.52 -2.63
CA GLY A 61 -22.75 -26.64 -3.98
C GLY A 61 -21.59 -25.68 -4.33
N THR A 62 -21.14 -24.85 -3.40
CA THR A 62 -19.92 -24.05 -3.55
C THR A 62 -18.82 -24.58 -2.64
N VAL A 63 -17.56 -24.57 -3.11
CA VAL A 63 -16.40 -25.06 -2.34
C VAL A 63 -15.96 -24.04 -1.27
N SER A 64 -16.60 -22.87 -1.21
CA SER A 64 -16.12 -21.71 -0.44
C SER A 64 -17.07 -21.36 0.71
N ASN A 65 -16.56 -21.37 1.94
CA ASN A 65 -17.24 -20.89 3.13
C ASN A 65 -17.17 -19.35 3.15
N MET A 66 -18.20 -18.66 2.67
CA MET A 66 -18.03 -17.27 2.23
C MET A 66 -18.55 -16.19 3.17
N TRP A 67 -17.85 -15.06 3.09
CA TRP A 67 -18.00 -13.86 3.90
C TRP A 67 -18.20 -12.66 2.96
N SER A 68 -19.29 -12.65 2.17
CA SER A 68 -19.59 -11.54 1.26
C SER A 68 -21.03 -11.06 1.32
N VAL A 69 -21.22 -9.76 1.06
CA VAL A 69 -22.56 -9.16 0.98
C VAL A 69 -23.25 -9.61 -0.30
N LEU A 70 -22.50 -9.62 -1.40
CA LEU A 70 -22.93 -10.10 -2.70
C LEU A 70 -21.99 -11.21 -3.19
N LEU A 71 -22.60 -12.28 -3.68
CA LEU A 71 -21.93 -13.34 -4.43
C LEU A 71 -22.44 -13.37 -5.88
N LEU A 72 -21.52 -13.41 -6.83
CA LEU A 72 -21.76 -13.68 -8.25
C LEU A 72 -21.06 -15.00 -8.60
N GLY A 73 -21.80 -16.08 -8.84
CA GLY A 73 -21.23 -17.37 -9.22
C GLY A 73 -21.42 -17.66 -10.69
N ASP A 74 -20.35 -17.60 -11.48
CA ASP A 74 -20.38 -17.86 -12.93
C ASP A 74 -21.49 -17.09 -13.68
N VAL A 75 -21.68 -15.82 -13.31
CA VAL A 75 -22.77 -14.99 -13.80
C VAL A 75 -22.50 -14.49 -15.22
N VAL A 76 -23.51 -14.62 -16.08
CA VAL A 76 -23.55 -14.00 -17.40
C VAL A 76 -24.69 -12.99 -17.44
N LEU A 77 -24.34 -11.72 -17.62
CA LEU A 77 -25.28 -10.64 -17.92
C LEU A 77 -25.33 -10.45 -19.43
N SER A 78 -26.52 -10.57 -20.01
CA SER A 78 -26.77 -10.36 -21.43
C SER A 78 -27.87 -9.32 -21.62
N ALA A 79 -27.54 -8.19 -22.26
CA ALA A 79 -28.41 -7.02 -22.36
C ALA A 79 -29.09 -6.64 -21.04
N SER A 80 -28.35 -6.74 -19.92
CA SER A 80 -28.89 -6.65 -18.55
C SER A 80 -28.09 -5.68 -17.68
N THR A 81 -28.73 -5.13 -16.65
CA THR A 81 -28.15 -4.18 -15.70
C THR A 81 -28.07 -4.76 -14.29
N LEU A 82 -26.94 -4.55 -13.61
CA LEU A 82 -26.72 -4.87 -12.20
C LEU A 82 -26.13 -3.67 -11.47
N LEU A 83 -26.88 -3.11 -10.53
CA LEU A 83 -26.46 -2.05 -9.64
C LEU A 83 -26.25 -2.57 -8.22
N VAL A 84 -25.11 -2.27 -7.64
CA VAL A 84 -24.83 -2.40 -6.21
C VAL A 84 -24.53 -1.00 -5.69
N SER A 85 -25.39 -0.45 -4.83
CA SER A 85 -25.28 0.94 -4.40
C SER A 85 -25.52 1.12 -2.91
N ASN A 86 -24.80 2.03 -2.27
CA ASN A 86 -25.07 2.43 -0.88
C ASN A 86 -25.05 1.25 0.10
N VAL A 87 -24.15 0.28 -0.13
CA VAL A 87 -23.91 -0.83 0.79
C VAL A 87 -22.98 -0.36 1.89
N LYS A 88 -23.33 -0.53 3.16
CA LYS A 88 -22.43 -0.34 4.29
C LYS A 88 -22.18 -1.69 4.93
N ALA A 89 -20.94 -2.14 4.90
CA ALA A 89 -20.60 -3.48 5.33
C ALA A 89 -19.43 -3.45 6.31
N HIS A 90 -19.58 -4.18 7.41
CA HIS A 90 -18.52 -4.37 8.41
C HIS A 90 -18.29 -5.87 8.63
N ALA A 91 -17.02 -6.29 8.63
CA ALA A 91 -16.62 -7.67 8.91
C ALA A 91 -15.82 -7.77 10.21
N THR A 92 -16.00 -8.83 10.98
CA THR A 92 -15.20 -9.06 12.20
C THR A 92 -13.90 -9.84 11.94
N LYS A 93 -13.66 -10.30 10.69
CA LYS A 93 -12.40 -10.91 10.27
C LYS A 93 -11.94 -10.37 8.93
N ARG A 94 -10.62 -10.24 8.82
CA ARG A 94 -9.90 -9.68 7.67
C ARG A 94 -9.81 -10.55 6.43
N ASP A 95 -10.48 -11.71 6.40
CA ASP A 95 -10.52 -12.63 5.25
C ASP A 95 -11.83 -12.51 4.45
N ALA A 96 -12.66 -11.52 4.78
CA ALA A 96 -13.95 -11.29 4.14
C ALA A 96 -13.82 -10.53 2.81
N PHE A 97 -14.75 -10.75 1.88
CA PHE A 97 -14.82 -10.03 0.60
C PHE A 97 -16.10 -9.20 0.53
N GLY A 98 -16.03 -7.91 0.17
CA GLY A 98 -17.21 -7.07 0.12
C GLY A 98 -18.22 -7.59 -0.90
N LEU A 99 -17.80 -7.56 -2.16
CA LEU A 99 -18.41 -8.20 -3.31
C LEU A 99 -17.49 -9.31 -3.79
N TYR A 100 -18.06 -10.46 -4.17
CA TYR A 100 -17.26 -11.59 -4.60
C TYR A 100 -17.84 -12.25 -5.84
N SER A 101 -17.05 -12.34 -6.89
CA SER A 101 -17.36 -13.13 -8.07
C SER A 101 -16.54 -14.41 -8.07
N THR A 102 -17.21 -15.55 -7.85
CA THR A 102 -16.62 -16.88 -8.06
C THR A 102 -16.78 -17.30 -9.51
N GLY A 103 -15.73 -17.83 -10.11
CA GLY A 103 -15.74 -18.22 -11.51
C GLY A 103 -15.79 -17.03 -12.48
N THR A 104 -16.42 -17.21 -13.63
CA THR A 104 -16.38 -16.24 -14.74
C THR A 104 -17.56 -15.27 -14.69
N LEU A 105 -17.29 -13.98 -14.54
CA LEU A 105 -18.26 -12.91 -14.72
C LEU A 105 -18.21 -12.39 -16.16
N LYS A 106 -19.30 -12.54 -16.92
CA LYS A 106 -19.39 -12.08 -18.32
C LYS A 106 -20.46 -11.00 -18.47
N LEU A 107 -20.10 -9.90 -19.13
CA LEU A 107 -21.03 -8.86 -19.53
C LEU A 107 -21.01 -8.77 -21.07
N VAL A 108 -22.17 -8.98 -21.69
CA VAL A 108 -22.34 -8.99 -23.14
C VAL A 108 -23.63 -8.27 -23.57
N GLY A 109 -23.74 -7.89 -24.85
CA GLY A 109 -24.96 -7.36 -25.43
C GLY A 109 -25.42 -6.02 -24.86
N GLY A 110 -24.49 -5.12 -24.53
CA GLY A 110 -24.82 -3.83 -23.91
C GLY A 110 -25.17 -3.94 -22.42
N SER A 111 -24.61 -4.93 -21.72
CA SER A 111 -24.86 -5.11 -20.28
C SER A 111 -24.08 -4.11 -19.43
N SER A 112 -24.57 -3.84 -18.22
CA SER A 112 -23.82 -3.01 -17.27
C SER A 112 -23.82 -3.55 -15.84
N LEU A 113 -22.67 -3.41 -15.16
CA LEU A 113 -22.50 -3.67 -13.73
C LEU A 113 -21.86 -2.44 -13.08
N TYR A 114 -22.56 -1.86 -12.11
CA TYR A 114 -22.09 -0.72 -11.33
C TYR A 114 -22.05 -1.07 -9.84
N ALA A 115 -20.89 -0.89 -9.20
CA ALA A 115 -20.74 -0.90 -7.75
C ALA A 115 -20.36 0.52 -7.29
N ARG A 116 -21.25 1.21 -6.57
CA ARG A 116 -21.02 2.61 -6.21
C ARG A 116 -21.48 3.00 -4.81
N TYR A 117 -20.80 3.99 -4.22
CA TYR A 117 -21.15 4.50 -2.89
C TYR A 117 -21.19 3.41 -1.81
N CYS A 118 -20.46 2.30 -2.01
CA CYS A 118 -20.35 1.24 -1.02
C CYS A 118 -19.22 1.56 -0.04
N SER A 119 -19.38 1.15 1.21
CA SER A 119 -18.45 1.36 2.30
C SER A 119 -18.13 0.02 2.96
N PHE A 120 -16.86 -0.37 2.96
CA PHE A 120 -16.40 -1.65 3.48
C PHE A 120 -15.39 -1.43 4.62
N ASP A 121 -15.66 -2.03 5.77
CA ASP A 121 -14.81 -1.99 6.95
C ASP A 121 -14.32 -3.39 7.35
N GLU A 122 -13.01 -3.51 7.59
CA GLU A 122 -12.30 -4.76 7.96
C GLU A 122 -12.46 -5.91 6.93
N TYR A 123 -12.69 -5.58 5.65
CA TYR A 123 -12.68 -6.54 4.53
C TYR A 123 -11.29 -6.69 3.91
N THR A 124 -10.97 -7.84 3.32
CA THR A 124 -9.73 -8.06 2.54
C THR A 124 -9.77 -7.28 1.24
N HIS A 125 -10.88 -7.42 0.50
CA HIS A 125 -11.07 -6.82 -0.81
C HIS A 125 -12.47 -6.21 -0.89
N ALA A 126 -12.59 -5.00 -1.46
CA ALA A 126 -13.91 -4.42 -1.70
C ALA A 126 -14.65 -5.21 -2.78
N PHE A 127 -13.96 -5.57 -3.87
CA PHE A 127 -14.46 -6.50 -4.89
C PHE A 127 -13.37 -7.49 -5.28
N TYR A 128 -13.61 -8.77 -5.01
CA TYR A 128 -12.83 -9.87 -5.54
C TYR A 128 -13.51 -10.42 -6.80
N VAL A 129 -12.77 -10.52 -7.90
CA VAL A 129 -13.24 -11.06 -9.17
C VAL A 129 -12.30 -12.17 -9.61
N TYR A 130 -12.84 -13.38 -9.75
CA TYR A 130 -12.04 -14.52 -10.19
C TYR A 130 -11.64 -14.40 -11.66
N SER A 131 -12.59 -14.25 -12.60
CA SER A 131 -12.34 -13.91 -14.01
C SER A 131 -13.42 -12.97 -14.56
N LEU A 132 -13.05 -12.05 -15.46
CA LEU A 132 -13.97 -11.06 -16.03
C LEU A 132 -13.80 -10.92 -17.55
N SER A 133 -14.93 -10.91 -18.25
CA SER A 133 -15.01 -10.54 -19.66
C SER A 133 -16.09 -9.47 -19.86
N VAL A 134 -15.68 -8.28 -20.32
CA VAL A 134 -16.59 -7.19 -20.67
C VAL A 134 -16.52 -6.99 -22.19
N SER A 135 -17.56 -7.35 -22.90
CA SER A 135 -17.56 -7.31 -24.36
C SER A 135 -18.89 -6.85 -24.92
N ASP A 136 -18.89 -6.51 -26.21
CA ASP A 136 -20.07 -6.10 -26.96
C ASP A 136 -20.83 -4.96 -26.28
N HIS A 137 -20.23 -3.77 -26.32
CA HIS A 137 -20.82 -2.51 -25.84
C HIS A 137 -21.17 -2.52 -24.34
N SER A 138 -20.49 -3.33 -23.53
CA SER A 138 -20.81 -3.52 -22.11
C SER A 138 -19.96 -2.68 -21.16
N VAL A 139 -20.41 -2.51 -19.91
CA VAL A 139 -19.75 -1.65 -18.91
C VAL A 139 -19.60 -2.34 -17.56
N PHE A 140 -18.38 -2.37 -17.02
CA PHE A 140 -18.12 -2.67 -15.61
C PHE A 140 -17.59 -1.40 -14.92
N ALA A 141 -18.16 -1.01 -13.77
CA ALA A 141 -17.76 0.21 -13.09
C ALA A 141 -17.77 0.09 -11.56
N MET A 142 -16.66 0.50 -10.93
CA MET A 142 -16.55 0.73 -9.48
C MET A 142 -16.37 2.23 -9.23
N LEU A 143 -17.38 2.89 -8.66
CA LEU A 143 -17.43 4.34 -8.55
C LEU A 143 -17.60 4.80 -7.10
N ASN A 144 -16.74 5.70 -6.61
CA ASN A 144 -16.94 6.38 -5.33
C ASN A 144 -17.17 5.44 -4.13
N ASN A 145 -16.51 4.29 -4.11
CA ASN A 145 -16.55 3.37 -2.97
C ASN A 145 -15.49 3.75 -1.94
N THR A 146 -15.76 3.45 -0.68
CA THR A 146 -14.84 3.69 0.44
C THR A 146 -14.45 2.38 1.11
N MET A 147 -13.15 2.18 1.34
CA MET A 147 -12.63 1.05 2.09
C MET A 147 -11.81 1.55 3.28
N PHE A 148 -12.28 1.36 4.51
CA PHE A 148 -11.61 1.91 5.69
C PHE A 148 -10.24 1.27 5.94
N SER A 149 -10.15 -0.04 5.76
CA SER A 149 -8.90 -0.78 5.74
C SER A 149 -9.04 -2.04 4.88
N GLY A 150 -7.96 -2.49 4.26
CA GLY A 150 -7.97 -3.72 3.47
C GLY A 150 -6.69 -3.97 2.67
N VAL A 151 -6.74 -5.01 1.84
CA VAL A 151 -5.67 -5.34 0.89
C VAL A 151 -5.90 -4.62 -0.43
N SER A 152 -7.08 -4.72 -1.04
CA SER A 152 -7.34 -3.97 -2.28
C SER A 152 -8.77 -3.56 -2.54
N LEU A 153 -8.94 -2.53 -3.37
CA LEU A 153 -10.28 -2.14 -3.85
C LEU A 153 -10.81 -3.18 -4.84
N LEU A 154 -9.99 -3.53 -5.83
CA LEU A 154 -10.32 -4.53 -6.83
C LEU A 154 -9.21 -5.60 -6.85
N TYR A 155 -9.58 -6.84 -6.53
CA TYR A 155 -8.71 -8.01 -6.63
C TYR A 155 -9.14 -8.89 -7.80
N GLN A 156 -8.16 -9.37 -8.55
CA GLN A 156 -8.33 -9.96 -9.86
C GLN A 156 -7.42 -11.16 -10.01
N HIS A 157 -8.03 -12.35 -10.06
CA HIS A 157 -7.28 -13.58 -9.93
C HIS A 157 -6.81 -14.18 -11.26
N GLN A 158 -7.69 -14.25 -12.26
CA GLN A 158 -7.45 -14.92 -13.54
C GLN A 158 -7.88 -14.04 -14.72
N GLY A 159 -7.20 -14.16 -15.87
CA GLY A 159 -7.35 -13.39 -17.11
C GLY A 159 -8.61 -12.50 -17.28
N PHE A 160 -8.36 -11.24 -17.64
CA PHE A 160 -9.36 -10.18 -17.80
C PHE A 160 -9.34 -9.60 -19.21
N SER A 161 -10.50 -9.41 -19.82
CA SER A 161 -10.62 -8.79 -21.14
C SER A 161 -11.73 -7.74 -21.22
N VAL A 162 -11.42 -6.64 -21.91
CA VAL A 162 -12.37 -5.59 -22.31
C VAL A 162 -12.29 -5.44 -23.83
N SER A 163 -13.37 -5.75 -24.54
CA SER A 163 -13.39 -5.77 -26.00
C SER A 163 -14.67 -5.17 -26.60
N ASP A 164 -14.63 -4.90 -27.90
CA ASP A 164 -15.81 -4.55 -28.71
C ASP A 164 -16.58 -3.34 -28.16
N TYR A 165 -15.91 -2.18 -28.13
CA TYR A 165 -16.45 -0.91 -27.65
C TYR A 165 -16.91 -0.96 -26.19
N SER A 166 -16.29 -1.77 -25.35
CA SER A 166 -16.66 -1.92 -23.94
C SER A 166 -15.78 -1.10 -22.99
N VAL A 167 -16.26 -0.92 -21.76
CA VAL A 167 -15.61 -0.04 -20.78
C VAL A 167 -15.46 -0.73 -19.42
N LEU A 168 -14.27 -0.63 -18.83
CA LEU A 168 -14.02 -0.96 -17.42
C LEU A 168 -13.57 0.29 -16.68
N ARG A 169 -14.26 0.66 -15.59
CA ARG A 169 -13.98 1.86 -14.80
C ARG A 169 -13.73 1.54 -13.34
N VAL A 170 -12.69 2.12 -12.75
CA VAL A 170 -12.48 2.19 -11.30
C VAL A 170 -12.16 3.65 -10.99
N VAL A 171 -13.17 4.41 -10.54
CA VAL A 171 -13.10 5.87 -10.46
C VAL A 171 -13.56 6.40 -9.10
N GLY A 172 -12.81 7.35 -8.53
CA GLY A 172 -13.22 8.07 -7.32
C GLY A 172 -13.23 7.23 -6.04
N ASN A 173 -12.63 6.03 -6.05
CA ASN A 173 -12.64 5.16 -4.88
C ASN A 173 -11.56 5.61 -3.88
N ASN A 174 -11.88 5.55 -2.59
CA ASN A 174 -11.01 6.01 -1.52
C ASN A 174 -10.79 4.90 -0.48
N GLY A 175 -9.59 4.81 0.10
CA GLY A 175 -9.40 3.92 1.24
C GLY A 175 -7.97 3.65 1.65
N SER A 176 -7.81 3.20 2.90
CA SER A 176 -6.52 2.80 3.45
C SER A 176 -6.19 1.35 3.08
N VAL A 177 -5.87 1.12 1.81
CA VAL A 177 -5.62 -0.21 1.23
C VAL A 177 -4.16 -0.41 0.83
N ARG A 178 -3.71 -1.67 0.68
CA ARG A 178 -2.37 -1.94 0.11
C ARG A 178 -2.29 -1.60 -1.37
N TYR A 179 -3.33 -1.94 -2.12
CA TYR A 179 -3.36 -1.81 -3.58
C TYR A 179 -4.72 -1.26 -4.03
N ALA A 180 -4.78 -0.32 -4.97
CA ALA A 180 -6.06 -0.01 -5.61
C ALA A 180 -6.51 -1.22 -6.45
N ILE A 181 -5.63 -1.66 -7.35
CA ILE A 181 -5.82 -2.79 -8.24
C ILE A 181 -4.77 -3.85 -7.92
N SER A 182 -5.23 -5.04 -7.53
CA SER A 182 -4.37 -6.20 -7.32
C SER A 182 -4.72 -7.26 -8.35
N ASN A 183 -3.78 -7.58 -9.22
CA ASN A 183 -4.04 -8.44 -10.36
C ASN A 183 -2.87 -9.41 -10.58
N ASP A 184 -3.18 -10.69 -10.74
CA ASP A 184 -2.19 -11.76 -10.89
C ASP A 184 -1.87 -12.08 -12.36
N GLU A 185 -2.74 -11.70 -13.31
CA GLU A 185 -2.69 -12.14 -14.72
C GLU A 185 -2.78 -11.00 -15.76
N LEU A 186 -2.55 -11.28 -17.05
CA LEU A 186 -2.59 -10.25 -18.09
C LEU A 186 -4.01 -9.74 -18.38
N TRP A 187 -4.12 -8.42 -18.58
CA TRP A 187 -5.30 -7.70 -19.06
C TRP A 187 -5.23 -7.47 -20.56
N THR A 188 -6.33 -7.69 -21.27
CA THR A 188 -6.44 -7.42 -22.71
C THR A 188 -7.49 -6.35 -22.96
N VAL A 189 -7.11 -5.25 -23.63
CA VAL A 189 -8.01 -4.17 -24.02
C VAL A 189 -7.94 -4.01 -25.55
N GLU A 190 -9.04 -4.27 -26.23
CA GLU A 190 -9.07 -4.31 -27.70
C GLU A 190 -10.36 -3.78 -28.33
N ARG A 191 -10.33 -3.50 -29.64
CA ARG A 191 -11.48 -3.11 -30.47
C ARG A 191 -12.22 -1.89 -29.90
N SER A 192 -11.53 -0.76 -29.84
CA SER A 192 -12.06 0.54 -29.41
C SER A 192 -12.59 0.54 -27.97
N SER A 193 -11.97 -0.25 -27.09
CA SER A 193 -12.38 -0.35 -25.68
C SER A 193 -11.63 0.63 -24.79
N TRP A 194 -12.15 0.87 -23.59
CA TRP A 194 -11.58 1.83 -22.65
C TRP A 194 -11.41 1.24 -21.25
N LEU A 195 -10.21 1.42 -20.73
CA LEU A 195 -9.89 1.15 -19.34
C LEU A 195 -9.65 2.46 -18.57
N ASP A 196 -10.47 2.71 -17.56
CA ASP A 196 -10.57 4.00 -16.87
C ASP A 196 -10.21 3.93 -15.39
N TRP A 197 -9.02 4.43 -15.02
CA TRP A 197 -8.57 4.53 -13.64
C TRP A 197 -8.37 5.99 -13.24
N ARG A 198 -9.38 6.58 -12.60
CA ARG A 198 -9.34 8.00 -12.26
C ARG A 198 -9.69 8.33 -10.83
N ASP A 199 -9.08 9.39 -10.30
CA ASP A 199 -9.47 10.02 -9.04
C ASP A 199 -9.51 9.06 -7.82
N ASN A 200 -8.77 7.95 -7.89
CA ASN A 200 -8.70 7.01 -6.78
C ASN A 200 -7.68 7.48 -5.75
N ASN A 201 -8.02 7.45 -4.47
CA ASN A 201 -7.13 7.80 -3.37
C ASN A 201 -6.89 6.58 -2.49
N VAL A 202 -5.70 6.00 -2.59
CA VAL A 202 -5.28 4.86 -1.75
C VAL A 202 -4.32 5.27 -0.63
N GLU A 203 -4.30 6.55 -0.29
CA GLU A 203 -3.46 7.13 0.77
C GLU A 203 -1.99 6.75 0.61
N LEU A 204 -1.50 5.84 1.46
CA LEU A 204 -0.13 5.34 1.52
C LEU A 204 0.07 4.03 0.75
N GLY A 205 -1.01 3.46 0.22
CA GLY A 205 -1.03 2.28 -0.60
C GLY A 205 -0.41 2.49 -1.98
N ALA A 206 -0.29 1.40 -2.72
CA ALA A 206 0.11 1.41 -4.10
C ALA A 206 -1.12 1.45 -5.03
N MET A 207 -0.99 2.05 -6.21
CA MET A 207 -2.06 1.95 -7.22
C MET A 207 -2.19 0.52 -7.74
N PHE A 208 -1.07 -0.15 -8.01
CA PHE A 208 -1.02 -1.49 -8.58
C PHE A 208 -0.24 -2.46 -7.69
N TYR A 209 -0.62 -3.73 -7.71
CA TYR A 209 0.21 -4.81 -7.17
C TYR A 209 1.30 -5.23 -8.15
N ASP A 210 2.55 -5.32 -7.67
CA ASP A 210 3.70 -5.66 -8.51
C ASP A 210 3.85 -7.18 -8.75
N THR A 211 3.46 -7.66 -9.95
CA THR A 211 3.77 -9.03 -10.35
C THR A 211 5.24 -9.22 -10.75
N GLY A 212 5.99 -8.15 -11.03
CA GLY A 212 7.30 -8.21 -11.68
C GLY A 212 7.21 -8.39 -13.20
N SER A 213 6.01 -8.23 -13.78
CA SER A 213 5.74 -8.29 -15.21
C SER A 213 4.70 -7.26 -15.63
N ALA A 214 4.73 -6.82 -16.89
CA ALA A 214 3.79 -5.85 -17.41
C ALA A 214 2.38 -6.45 -17.55
N PHE A 215 1.34 -5.68 -17.21
CA PHE A 215 0.01 -6.21 -16.92
C PHE A 215 -1.02 -5.99 -18.02
N VAL A 216 -0.89 -4.94 -18.86
CA VAL A 216 -1.91 -4.58 -19.85
C VAL A 216 -1.41 -4.77 -21.27
N SER A 217 -2.15 -5.51 -22.09
CA SER A 217 -2.00 -5.59 -23.55
C SER A 217 -3.11 -4.76 -24.19
N ILE A 218 -2.72 -3.76 -24.97
CA ILE A 218 -3.65 -2.83 -25.61
C ILE A 218 -3.48 -2.85 -27.13
N ASP A 219 -4.59 -2.89 -27.87
CA ASP A 219 -4.59 -2.80 -29.32
C ASP A 219 -4.39 -1.36 -29.82
N GLY A 220 -4.41 -1.16 -31.15
CA GLY A 220 -4.18 0.15 -31.76
C GLY A 220 -5.35 1.13 -31.69
N SER A 221 -6.51 0.72 -31.18
CA SER A 221 -7.75 1.52 -31.19
C SER A 221 -8.27 1.86 -29.80
N SER A 222 -7.75 1.17 -28.79
CA SER A 222 -8.21 1.26 -27.40
C SER A 222 -7.45 2.30 -26.58
N VAL A 223 -8.02 2.62 -25.42
CA VAL A 223 -7.53 3.68 -24.53
C VAL A 223 -7.34 3.15 -23.10
N VAL A 224 -6.26 3.55 -22.45
CA VAL A 224 -6.07 3.43 -21.00
C VAL A 224 -5.93 4.84 -20.42
N THR A 225 -6.64 5.14 -19.33
CA THR A 225 -6.51 6.40 -18.59
C THR A 225 -6.06 6.11 -17.16
N LEU A 226 -5.05 6.86 -16.69
CA LEU A 226 -4.57 6.87 -15.31
C LEU A 226 -4.38 8.33 -14.86
N THR A 227 -5.42 8.95 -14.33
CA THR A 227 -5.38 10.39 -13.98
C THR A 227 -5.99 10.71 -12.62
N GLY A 228 -5.58 11.79 -11.98
CA GLY A 228 -6.18 12.28 -10.73
C GLY A 228 -5.95 11.41 -9.49
N CYS A 229 -5.26 10.27 -9.60
CA CYS A 229 -5.10 9.34 -8.49
C CYS A 229 -4.04 9.82 -7.47
N LYS A 230 -4.31 9.56 -6.18
CA LYS A 230 -3.41 9.81 -5.05
C LYS A 230 -2.97 8.49 -4.41
N MET A 231 -1.66 8.32 -4.24
CA MET A 231 -1.07 7.06 -3.81
C MET A 231 0.28 7.27 -3.10
N GLY A 232 0.69 6.31 -2.28
CA GLY A 232 2.03 6.25 -1.71
C GLY A 232 3.06 5.79 -2.75
N SER A 233 2.68 4.89 -3.65
CA SER A 233 3.49 4.46 -4.79
C SER A 233 2.62 4.02 -5.96
N THR A 234 3.19 3.90 -7.16
CA THR A 234 2.49 3.24 -8.28
C THR A 234 2.45 1.73 -8.12
N GLY A 235 3.42 1.15 -7.39
CA GLY A 235 3.61 -0.29 -7.29
C GLY A 235 4.16 -0.95 -8.56
N LEU A 236 4.67 -0.16 -9.52
CA LEU A 236 5.20 -0.65 -10.78
C LEU A 236 6.74 -0.77 -10.72
N SER A 237 7.27 -1.99 -10.81
CA SER A 237 8.72 -2.22 -11.06
C SER A 237 9.08 -2.27 -12.55
N VAL A 238 8.08 -2.49 -13.40
CA VAL A 238 8.18 -2.54 -14.86
C VAL A 238 7.05 -1.72 -15.48
N SER A 239 7.12 -1.52 -16.80
CA SER A 239 6.05 -0.84 -17.55
C SER A 239 4.68 -1.45 -17.30
N LEU A 240 3.67 -0.62 -17.02
CA LEU A 240 2.26 -1.02 -16.95
C LEU A 240 1.80 -1.76 -18.21
N LEU A 241 2.16 -1.23 -19.39
CA LEU A 241 1.77 -1.79 -20.68
C LEU A 241 2.80 -2.82 -21.19
N ARG A 242 2.36 -4.05 -21.45
CA ARG A 242 3.17 -5.16 -21.98
C ARG A 242 3.31 -5.07 -23.49
N ARG A 243 2.20 -5.13 -24.22
CA ARG A 243 2.12 -5.07 -25.68
C ARG A 243 1.22 -3.91 -26.07
N VAL A 244 1.68 -3.12 -27.04
CA VAL A 244 0.96 -1.95 -27.54
C VAL A 244 0.80 -2.07 -29.06
N GLY A 245 -0.43 -1.90 -29.55
CA GLY A 245 -0.72 -1.79 -30.98
C GLY A 245 -0.42 -0.38 -31.51
N SER A 246 -0.21 -0.22 -32.81
CA SER A 246 -0.02 1.11 -33.41
C SER A 246 -1.30 1.93 -33.30
N GLY A 247 -1.24 3.14 -32.74
CA GLY A 247 -2.39 4.04 -32.58
C GLY A 247 -3.10 3.98 -31.22
N TYR A 248 -2.67 3.10 -30.31
CA TYR A 248 -3.16 3.05 -28.93
C TYR A 248 -3.05 4.42 -28.24
N ARG A 249 -3.89 4.65 -27.23
CA ARG A 249 -3.78 5.83 -26.38
C ARG A 249 -3.57 5.42 -24.92
N PHE A 250 -2.55 6.00 -24.31
CA PHE A 250 -2.36 5.95 -22.87
C PHE A 250 -2.25 7.38 -22.34
N VAL A 251 -3.32 7.81 -21.66
CA VAL A 251 -3.42 9.13 -21.04
C VAL A 251 -3.09 9.01 -19.57
N ALA A 252 -2.03 9.67 -19.10
CA ALA A 252 -1.63 9.62 -17.70
C ALA A 252 -1.13 10.99 -17.22
N GLY A 253 -1.46 11.37 -16.00
CA GLY A 253 -1.05 12.66 -15.45
C GLY A 253 -1.97 13.13 -14.33
N CYS A 254 -1.67 14.29 -13.75
CA CYS A 254 -2.35 14.76 -12.53
C CYS A 254 -2.31 13.72 -11.40
N LEU A 255 -1.18 13.01 -11.24
CA LEU A 255 -1.03 11.98 -10.21
C LEU A 255 -0.35 12.57 -8.99
N THR A 256 -0.74 12.16 -7.79
CA THR A 256 0.00 12.49 -6.57
C THR A 256 0.66 11.22 -6.03
N VAL A 257 1.99 11.13 -6.12
CA VAL A 257 2.78 9.98 -5.66
C VAL A 257 3.67 10.38 -4.49
N ALA A 258 3.50 9.72 -3.35
CA ALA A 258 4.21 10.02 -2.11
C ALA A 258 4.16 11.52 -1.75
N GLY A 259 3.00 12.15 -1.95
CA GLY A 259 2.76 13.56 -1.68
C GLY A 259 3.24 14.54 -2.76
N ARG A 260 3.95 14.08 -3.79
CA ARG A 260 4.39 14.93 -4.90
C ARG A 260 3.43 14.82 -6.08
N GLU A 261 3.02 15.96 -6.63
CA GLU A 261 2.30 15.99 -7.90
C GLU A 261 3.24 15.67 -9.06
N VAL A 262 2.83 14.73 -9.91
CA VAL A 262 3.56 14.20 -11.05
C VAL A 262 2.82 14.66 -12.31
N THR A 263 3.46 15.53 -13.08
CA THR A 263 2.80 16.26 -14.18
C THR A 263 3.53 16.16 -15.51
N THR A 264 4.75 15.60 -15.53
CA THR A 264 5.55 15.47 -16.76
C THR A 264 5.77 14.02 -17.14
N ALA A 265 6.02 13.76 -18.44
CA ALA A 265 6.36 12.42 -18.92
C ALA A 265 7.59 11.83 -18.22
N ALA A 266 8.64 12.63 -18.03
CA ALA A 266 9.86 12.18 -17.37
C ALA A 266 9.61 11.76 -15.91
N GLU A 267 8.78 12.48 -15.18
CA GLU A 267 8.42 12.11 -13.80
C GLU A 267 7.52 10.87 -13.75
N LEU A 268 6.59 10.71 -14.70
CA LEU A 268 5.79 9.49 -14.85
C LEU A 268 6.70 8.26 -15.06
N GLU A 269 7.72 8.39 -15.91
CA GLU A 269 8.68 7.31 -16.19
C GLU A 269 9.46 6.90 -14.93
N LEU A 270 9.82 7.85 -14.07
CA LEU A 270 10.48 7.58 -12.77
C LEU A 270 9.64 6.73 -11.82
N HIS A 271 8.32 6.72 -12.03
CA HIS A 271 7.35 5.92 -11.28
C HIS A 271 6.84 4.70 -12.06
N GLY A 272 7.57 4.25 -13.10
CA GLY A 272 7.24 3.06 -13.88
C GLY A 272 6.11 3.26 -14.89
N ILE A 273 5.55 4.47 -14.99
CA ILE A 273 4.51 4.84 -15.94
C ILE A 273 5.20 5.28 -17.24
N THR A 274 5.49 4.30 -18.08
CA THR A 274 6.13 4.50 -19.40
C THR A 274 5.12 4.32 -20.52
N LYS A 275 5.51 4.65 -21.77
CA LYS A 275 4.67 4.50 -22.97
C LYS A 275 3.40 5.36 -22.94
N VAL A 276 3.44 6.48 -22.22
CA VAL A 276 2.37 7.48 -22.18
C VAL A 276 2.31 8.19 -23.53
N THR A 277 1.12 8.24 -24.14
CA THR A 277 0.92 8.95 -25.41
C THR A 277 0.48 10.39 -25.19
N THR A 278 -0.17 10.66 -24.05
CA THR A 278 -0.68 11.97 -23.69
C THR A 278 -0.51 12.19 -22.20
N VAL A 279 0.21 13.26 -21.83
CA VAL A 279 0.34 13.65 -20.43
C VAL A 279 -0.84 14.54 -20.06
N ALA A 280 -1.63 14.12 -19.07
CA ALA A 280 -2.80 14.88 -18.63
C ALA A 280 -2.41 16.00 -17.64
N SER A 281 -2.92 17.21 -17.90
CA SER A 281 -2.83 18.35 -16.98
C SER A 281 -3.95 18.29 -15.94
N CYS A 282 -3.68 18.71 -14.70
CA CYS A 282 -4.74 18.84 -13.70
C CYS A 282 -5.77 19.92 -14.12
N GLY A 283 -7.05 19.58 -14.02
CA GLY A 283 -8.16 20.50 -14.33
C GLY A 283 -8.45 20.68 -15.82
N GLU A 284 -7.69 20.06 -16.71
CA GLU A 284 -8.01 20.01 -18.14
C GLU A 284 -8.70 18.69 -18.48
N CYS A 285 -9.79 18.77 -19.24
CA CYS A 285 -10.52 17.59 -19.68
C CYS A 285 -10.41 17.40 -21.19
N THR A 286 -10.18 16.17 -21.60
CA THR A 286 -10.00 15.81 -23.01
C THR A 286 -10.93 14.67 -23.39
N LYS A 287 -11.25 14.59 -24.68
CA LYS A 287 -12.11 13.52 -25.20
C LYS A 287 -11.56 12.12 -24.93
N ASP A 288 -10.24 11.94 -24.99
CA ASP A 288 -9.59 10.65 -24.79
C ASP A 288 -9.21 10.38 -23.31
N GLY A 289 -9.27 11.40 -22.45
CA GLY A 289 -8.92 11.31 -21.03
C GLY A 289 -10.12 11.13 -20.10
N ASP A 290 -11.24 11.77 -20.43
CA ASP A 290 -12.38 11.95 -19.52
C ASP A 290 -13.67 11.32 -20.02
N CYS A 291 -13.71 10.98 -21.32
CA CYS A 291 -14.89 10.48 -22.00
C CYS A 291 -14.59 9.16 -22.72
N PHE A 292 -15.64 8.37 -22.98
CA PHE A 292 -15.56 7.28 -23.92
C PHE A 292 -15.54 7.83 -25.34
N ALA A 293 -14.34 8.02 -25.89
CA ALA A 293 -14.10 8.69 -27.17
C ALA A 293 -14.96 8.19 -28.35
N PRO A 294 -15.21 6.87 -28.53
CA PRO A 294 -16.04 6.37 -29.63
C PRO A 294 -17.48 6.92 -29.66
N LEU A 295 -18.05 7.22 -28.49
CA LEU A 295 -19.42 7.73 -28.36
C LEU A 295 -19.48 9.19 -27.88
N THR A 296 -18.37 9.93 -28.00
CA THR A 296 -18.30 11.34 -27.62
C THR A 296 -18.18 12.23 -28.85
N THR A 297 -19.11 13.18 -29.01
CA THR A 297 -19.13 14.14 -30.13
C THR A 297 -18.29 15.39 -29.83
N ALA A 298 -18.36 15.90 -28.61
CA ALA A 298 -17.62 17.07 -28.16
C ALA A 298 -17.35 17.00 -26.65
N VAL A 299 -16.40 17.81 -26.18
CA VAL A 299 -16.14 18.04 -24.75
C VAL A 299 -16.24 19.55 -24.50
N SER A 300 -17.04 19.94 -23.52
CA SER A 300 -17.22 21.35 -23.12
C SER A 300 -17.40 21.45 -21.61
N ASP A 301 -16.67 22.34 -20.95
CA ASP A 301 -16.68 22.50 -19.48
C ASP A 301 -16.49 21.17 -18.72
N CYS A 302 -15.53 20.33 -19.15
CA CYS A 302 -15.33 18.98 -18.59
C CYS A 302 -16.56 18.06 -18.63
N ARG A 303 -17.50 18.33 -19.53
CA ARG A 303 -18.66 17.48 -19.79
C ARG A 303 -18.57 16.88 -21.18
N CYS A 304 -18.85 15.58 -21.26
CA CYS A 304 -18.87 14.84 -22.50
C CYS A 304 -20.25 14.99 -23.17
N GLN A 305 -20.27 15.42 -24.42
CA GLN A 305 -21.49 15.43 -25.23
C GLN A 305 -21.61 14.12 -26.00
N CYS A 306 -22.60 13.31 -25.64
CA CYS A 306 -22.71 11.94 -26.18
C CYS A 306 -23.32 11.89 -27.58
N ALA A 307 -22.79 10.97 -28.39
CA ALA A 307 -23.42 10.51 -29.62
C ALA A 307 -24.63 9.62 -29.31
N ALA A 308 -25.40 9.26 -30.34
CA ALA A 308 -26.45 8.26 -30.20
C ALA A 308 -25.88 6.94 -29.66
N GLY A 309 -26.54 6.37 -28.65
CA GLY A 309 -26.09 5.16 -27.94
C GLY A 309 -25.07 5.42 -26.82
N GLY A 310 -24.58 6.65 -26.64
CA GLY A 310 -23.77 7.01 -25.47
C GLY A 310 -24.64 7.34 -24.26
N HIS A 311 -24.25 6.85 -23.08
CA HIS A 311 -24.98 6.99 -21.83
C HIS A 311 -24.15 7.65 -20.72
N GLY A 312 -24.81 8.37 -19.82
CA GLY A 312 -24.19 8.95 -18.64
C GLY A 312 -23.34 10.20 -18.91
N ASP A 313 -22.53 10.56 -17.92
CA ASP A 313 -21.65 11.73 -17.89
C ASP A 313 -20.41 11.59 -18.77
N VAL A 314 -19.98 10.35 -19.03
CA VAL A 314 -18.78 10.04 -19.83
C VAL A 314 -19.09 9.28 -21.13
N CYS A 315 -20.36 9.20 -21.53
CA CYS A 315 -20.80 8.61 -22.80
C CYS A 315 -20.47 7.12 -22.97
N VAL A 316 -20.60 6.31 -21.90
CA VAL A 316 -20.39 4.86 -21.96
C VAL A 316 -21.40 4.14 -22.89
N PRO A 317 -21.07 2.95 -23.41
CA PRO A 317 -21.87 2.24 -24.43
C PRO A 317 -23.11 1.50 -23.90
N ALA A 318 -23.29 1.39 -22.59
CA ALA A 318 -24.43 0.70 -21.97
C ALA A 318 -25.18 1.63 -21.00
N PRO A 319 -26.48 1.42 -20.76
CA PRO A 319 -27.25 2.20 -19.81
C PRO A 319 -26.61 2.24 -18.42
N VAL A 320 -26.57 3.44 -17.83
CA VAL A 320 -26.21 3.63 -16.42
C VAL A 320 -27.43 3.32 -15.57
N PRO A 321 -27.40 2.32 -14.67
CA PRO A 321 -28.54 1.97 -13.84
C PRO A 321 -28.96 3.16 -12.96
N ALA A 322 -30.26 3.44 -12.94
CA ALA A 322 -30.84 4.39 -11.99
C ALA A 322 -30.65 3.84 -10.57
N GLY A 323 -30.30 4.69 -9.62
CA GLY A 323 -30.10 4.28 -8.22
C GLY A 323 -30.40 5.42 -7.26
N PRO A 324 -30.33 5.13 -5.95
CA PRO A 324 -30.50 6.14 -4.93
C PRO A 324 -29.49 7.29 -5.13
N PRO A 325 -29.84 8.50 -4.68
CA PRO A 325 -28.95 9.65 -4.78
C PRO A 325 -27.63 9.38 -4.05
N PRO A 326 -26.54 10.08 -4.44
CA PRO A 326 -25.29 10.01 -3.70
C PRO A 326 -25.52 10.33 -2.21
N PRO A 327 -24.89 9.59 -1.28
CA PRO A 327 -24.96 9.96 0.12
C PRO A 327 -24.40 11.37 0.32
N PRO A 328 -24.91 12.12 1.32
CA PRO A 328 -24.40 13.45 1.61
C PRO A 328 -22.90 13.40 1.86
N PRO A 329 -22.12 14.38 1.35
CA PRO A 329 -20.69 14.41 1.59
C PRO A 329 -20.41 14.48 3.09
N PRO A 330 -19.37 13.78 3.59
CA PRO A 330 -19.01 13.85 4.99
C PRO A 330 -18.67 15.30 5.38
N PRO A 331 -18.94 15.70 6.64
CA PRO A 331 -18.57 17.03 7.11
C PRO A 331 -17.07 17.27 6.91
N PRO A 332 -16.66 18.48 6.51
CA PRO A 332 -15.25 18.80 6.32
C PRO A 332 -14.49 18.54 7.63
N PRO A 333 -13.27 17.99 7.55
CA PRO A 333 -12.45 17.78 8.73
C PRO A 333 -12.24 19.12 9.46
N PRO A 334 -12.10 19.11 10.80
CA PRO A 334 -11.84 20.32 11.56
C PRO A 334 -10.61 21.07 11.00
N PRO A 335 -10.63 22.41 11.02
CA PRO A 335 -9.55 23.22 10.45
C PRO A 335 -8.22 22.87 11.11
N THR A 336 -7.22 22.64 10.27
CA THR A 336 -5.86 22.30 10.69
C THR A 336 -5.23 23.48 11.42
N PRO A 337 -4.43 23.25 12.48
CA PRO A 337 -3.56 24.28 13.01
C PRO A 337 -2.71 24.85 11.86
N LEU A 338 -2.65 26.18 11.76
CA LEU A 338 -1.83 26.82 10.73
C LEU A 338 -0.37 26.36 10.90
N PRO A 339 0.34 26.09 9.79
CA PRO A 339 1.77 25.78 9.87
C PRO A 339 2.50 26.95 10.54
N PRO A 340 3.54 26.68 11.35
CA PRO A 340 4.27 27.74 12.02
C PRO A 340 4.96 28.64 10.98
N PRO A 341 5.16 29.93 11.27
CA PRO A 341 6.08 30.77 10.52
C PRO A 341 7.44 30.08 10.33
N ILE A 342 8.12 30.38 9.22
CA ILE A 342 9.43 29.77 8.92
C ILE A 342 10.39 30.01 10.09
N GLY A 343 10.96 28.92 10.63
CA GLY A 343 11.88 28.96 11.77
C GLY A 343 11.21 28.87 13.15
N GLU A 344 9.87 28.90 13.22
CA GLU A 344 9.13 28.68 14.47
C GLU A 344 8.75 27.20 14.64
N CYS A 345 8.38 26.84 15.87
CA CYS A 345 7.91 25.51 16.24
C CYS A 345 6.47 25.59 16.74
N ILE A 346 5.63 24.64 16.35
CA ILE A 346 4.38 24.39 17.08
C ILE A 346 4.79 23.81 18.42
N SER A 347 4.35 24.43 19.53
CA SER A 347 4.76 23.97 20.86
C SER A 347 3.64 23.91 21.89
N ASP A 348 3.89 23.11 22.93
CA ASP A 348 3.17 23.10 24.21
C ASP A 348 1.64 22.93 24.09
N MET A 349 1.21 22.01 23.21
CA MET A 349 -0.20 21.69 22.99
C MET A 349 -0.46 20.19 22.83
N GLU A 350 -1.73 19.79 23.02
CA GLU A 350 -2.22 18.47 22.62
C GLU A 350 -2.83 18.56 21.22
N TYR A 351 -2.35 17.71 20.31
CA TYR A 351 -2.79 17.69 18.92
C TYR A 351 -4.10 16.89 18.79
N PRO A 352 -5.07 17.34 17.98
CA PRO A 352 -6.34 16.62 17.82
C PRO A 352 -6.11 15.21 17.24
N GLU A 353 -6.91 14.23 17.69
CA GLU A 353 -6.88 12.85 17.17
C GLU A 353 -7.43 12.80 15.74
N VAL A 354 -6.55 13.09 14.77
CA VAL A 354 -6.88 13.07 13.33
C VAL A 354 -5.73 12.49 12.51
N VAL A 355 -6.07 11.91 11.36
CA VAL A 355 -5.08 11.59 10.32
C VAL A 355 -4.74 12.88 9.59
N HIS A 356 -3.46 13.26 9.62
CA HIS A 356 -3.00 14.54 9.12
C HIS A 356 -1.73 14.38 8.27
N ALA A 357 -1.62 15.16 7.21
CA ALA A 357 -0.46 15.20 6.34
C ALA A 357 0.11 16.63 6.28
N VAL A 358 1.43 16.76 6.49
CA VAL A 358 2.17 18.03 6.55
C VAL A 358 3.37 18.01 5.61
N GLY A 359 4.01 19.16 5.41
CA GLY A 359 5.23 19.30 4.60
C GLY A 359 5.00 19.90 3.21
N GLY A 360 3.77 19.96 2.71
CA GLY A 360 3.46 20.54 1.40
C GLY A 360 3.93 21.98 1.25
N GLY A 361 4.85 22.22 0.31
CA GLY A 361 5.46 23.52 0.04
C GLY A 361 6.39 24.05 1.13
N LEU A 362 6.67 23.26 2.17
CA LEU A 362 7.48 23.69 3.31
C LEU A 362 8.95 23.29 3.12
N SER A 363 9.86 24.19 3.52
CA SER A 363 11.29 23.90 3.76
C SER A 363 11.61 23.72 5.24
N TRP A 364 10.63 23.93 6.12
CA TRP A 364 10.80 23.88 7.57
C TRP A 364 9.56 23.30 8.24
N LEU A 365 9.75 22.40 9.20
CA LEU A 365 8.70 21.87 10.07
C LEU A 365 9.29 21.63 11.46
N CYS A 366 8.67 22.17 12.51
CA CYS A 366 9.14 21.94 13.88
C CYS A 366 7.98 21.75 14.85
N TYR A 367 8.06 20.69 15.64
CA TYR A 367 7.19 20.41 16.78
C TYR A 367 8.04 20.28 18.04
N ARG A 368 7.67 21.02 19.09
CA ARG A 368 8.36 21.00 20.39
C ARG A 368 7.38 20.77 21.54
N ASN A 369 7.62 19.76 22.38
CA ASN A 369 6.76 19.46 23.54
C ASN A 369 5.27 19.26 23.18
N VAL A 370 4.97 18.75 21.99
CA VAL A 370 3.59 18.49 21.55
C VAL A 370 3.18 17.07 21.94
N THR A 371 1.93 16.88 22.33
CA THR A 371 1.36 15.55 22.62
C THR A 371 0.45 15.09 21.49
N PHE A 372 0.74 13.92 20.93
CA PHE A 372 -0.06 13.20 19.92
C PHE A 372 -0.62 11.94 20.57
N SER A 373 -1.95 11.78 20.55
CA SER A 373 -2.63 10.75 21.34
C SER A 373 -3.80 10.13 20.58
N GLY A 374 -3.98 8.82 20.72
CA GLY A 374 -5.15 8.09 20.21
C GLY A 374 -4.86 7.23 18.97
N SER A 375 -5.69 6.21 18.76
CA SER A 375 -5.52 5.24 17.67
C SER A 375 -5.84 5.82 16.29
N GLY A 376 -6.62 6.89 16.22
CA GLY A 376 -6.88 7.64 14.99
C GLY A 376 -5.82 8.71 14.68
N MET A 377 -4.86 8.94 15.58
CA MET A 377 -3.83 9.97 15.42
C MET A 377 -2.69 9.46 14.54
N SER A 378 -2.55 10.03 13.35
CA SER A 378 -1.43 9.76 12.46
C SER A 378 -0.92 11.06 11.84
N LEU A 379 0.33 11.43 12.11
CA LEU A 379 0.99 12.56 11.47
C LEU A 379 1.93 12.06 10.38
N THR A 380 1.58 12.34 9.13
CA THR A 380 2.39 12.01 7.96
C THR A 380 3.17 13.23 7.49
N VAL A 381 4.50 13.16 7.52
CA VAL A 381 5.36 14.15 6.87
C VAL A 381 5.58 13.72 5.42
N LEU A 382 4.96 14.44 4.48
CA LEU A 382 5.05 14.19 3.04
C LEU A 382 6.34 14.82 2.49
N ILE A 383 7.45 14.10 2.54
CA ILE A 383 8.75 14.59 2.07
C ILE A 383 8.71 14.95 0.58
N GLY A 384 7.97 14.19 -0.24
CA GLY A 384 7.79 14.50 -1.66
C GLY A 384 7.10 15.83 -1.95
N ALA A 385 6.31 16.33 -0.99
CA ALA A 385 5.61 17.59 -1.10
C ALA A 385 6.44 18.80 -0.61
N MET A 386 7.56 18.56 0.06
CA MET A 386 8.46 19.61 0.56
C MET A 386 9.26 20.24 -0.59
N THR A 387 9.69 21.49 -0.39
CA THR A 387 10.42 22.26 -1.39
C THR A 387 11.54 23.08 -0.76
N GLY A 388 12.63 23.31 -1.50
CA GLY A 388 13.71 24.24 -1.12
C GLY A 388 15.10 23.61 -1.17
N ASP A 389 16.15 24.43 -1.19
CA ASP A 389 17.54 23.95 -1.27
C ASP A 389 17.92 23.08 -0.07
N VAL A 390 17.41 23.44 1.11
CA VAL A 390 17.56 22.68 2.36
C VAL A 390 16.19 22.62 3.03
N ALA A 391 15.73 21.42 3.37
CA ALA A 391 14.54 21.20 4.17
C ALA A 391 14.90 20.65 5.55
N ASN A 392 14.29 21.19 6.61
CA ASN A 392 14.53 20.74 7.98
C ASN A 392 13.21 20.36 8.67
N VAL A 393 13.20 19.18 9.28
CA VAL A 393 12.06 18.67 10.05
C VAL A 393 12.54 18.32 11.45
N THR A 394 11.91 18.85 12.49
CA THR A 394 12.30 18.61 13.89
C THR A 394 11.10 18.20 14.74
N PHE A 395 11.28 17.12 15.49
CA PHE A 395 10.40 16.69 16.58
C PHE A 395 11.24 16.63 17.85
N ASP A 396 11.02 17.57 18.76
CA ASP A 396 11.83 17.82 19.95
C ASP A 396 10.97 17.68 21.21
N GLY A 397 11.25 16.70 22.05
CA GLY A 397 10.52 16.52 23.32
C GLY A 397 9.03 16.18 23.19
N CYS A 398 8.56 15.72 22.01
CA CYS A 398 7.15 15.40 21.81
C CYS A 398 6.77 14.05 22.45
N THR A 399 5.50 13.90 22.80
CA THR A 399 4.93 12.68 23.35
C THR A 399 3.96 12.06 22.35
N TRP A 400 4.16 10.79 22.01
CA TRP A 400 3.31 9.99 21.14
C TRP A 400 2.74 8.84 21.95
N ARG A 401 1.42 8.73 22.05
CA ARG A 401 0.79 7.70 22.89
C ARG A 401 -0.51 7.13 22.34
N ASP A 402 -0.96 6.05 22.97
CA ASP A 402 -2.30 5.48 22.82
C ASP A 402 -2.67 5.07 21.39
N GLY A 403 -1.68 4.70 20.58
CA GLY A 403 -1.85 4.28 19.19
C GLY A 403 -1.36 5.29 18.15
N ALA A 404 -0.84 6.44 18.58
CA ALA A 404 -0.39 7.48 17.66
C ALA A 404 0.75 7.02 16.74
N VAL A 405 0.76 7.53 15.50
CA VAL A 405 1.77 7.19 14.48
C VAL A 405 2.45 8.47 13.96
N LEU A 406 3.78 8.47 13.95
CA LEU A 406 4.59 9.42 13.18
C LEU A 406 5.11 8.72 11.93
N LEU A 407 4.64 9.12 10.76
CA LEU A 407 5.07 8.59 9.46
C LEU A 407 5.93 9.60 8.72
N LEU A 408 7.14 9.20 8.34
CA LEU A 408 8.00 9.93 7.41
C LEU A 408 7.88 9.28 6.04
N LEU A 409 7.08 9.85 5.15
CA LEU A 409 6.86 9.31 3.81
C LEU A 409 7.86 9.93 2.84
N GLY A 410 8.91 9.16 2.51
CA GLY A 410 9.97 9.54 1.59
C GLY A 410 9.54 9.53 0.13
N ASN A 411 10.06 10.49 -0.63
CA ASN A 411 10.08 10.44 -2.09
C ASN A 411 11.50 10.80 -2.57
N ALA A 412 12.18 9.87 -3.27
CA ALA A 412 13.56 10.06 -3.74
C ALA A 412 13.69 11.20 -4.76
N TYR A 413 12.57 11.61 -5.34
CA TYR A 413 12.46 12.67 -6.33
C TYR A 413 11.83 13.94 -5.72
N ALA A 414 11.82 14.12 -4.40
CA ALA A 414 11.35 15.36 -3.79
C ALA A 414 12.09 16.60 -4.35
N ALA A 415 11.41 17.74 -4.43
CA ALA A 415 11.99 19.01 -4.90
C ALA A 415 12.84 19.70 -3.82
N VAL A 416 13.66 18.91 -3.12
CA VAL A 416 14.49 19.33 -1.99
C VAL A 416 15.96 19.02 -2.32
N GLY A 417 16.84 20.01 -2.14
CA GLY A 417 18.27 19.85 -2.42
C GLY A 417 19.01 19.01 -1.37
N SER A 418 18.69 19.17 -0.10
CA SER A 418 19.16 18.35 1.02
C SER A 418 18.13 18.36 2.16
N LEU A 419 18.07 17.30 2.95
CA LEU A 419 17.01 17.11 3.94
C LEU A 419 17.59 16.71 5.29
N ASN A 420 17.24 17.42 6.35
CA ASN A 420 17.58 17.05 7.72
C ASN A 420 16.32 16.76 8.52
N ILE A 421 16.20 15.57 9.08
CA ILE A 421 15.12 15.18 9.98
C ILE A 421 15.73 14.85 11.34
N VAL A 422 15.30 15.55 12.38
CA VAL A 422 15.75 15.36 13.76
C VAL A 422 14.57 14.96 14.62
N ILE A 423 14.62 13.74 15.17
CA ILE A 423 13.66 13.23 16.14
C ILE A 423 14.43 13.02 17.43
N THR A 424 14.31 13.96 18.37
CA THR A 424 15.11 13.97 19.59
C THR A 424 14.31 14.19 20.88
N GLY A 425 14.68 13.49 21.94
CA GLY A 425 14.08 13.63 23.27
C GLY A 425 12.59 13.24 23.35
N ASN A 426 12.04 12.55 22.34
CA ASN A 426 10.63 12.19 22.29
C ASN A 426 10.33 10.95 23.14
N THR A 427 9.08 10.84 23.58
CA THR A 427 8.55 9.64 24.22
C THR A 427 7.48 9.00 23.35
N PHE A 428 7.68 7.75 22.94
CA PHE A 428 6.72 6.92 22.23
C PHE A 428 6.22 5.82 23.18
N TYR A 429 4.94 5.85 23.55
CA TYR A 429 4.32 4.87 24.46
C TYR A 429 3.11 4.24 23.79
N ASP A 430 3.20 2.97 23.39
CA ASP A 430 2.20 2.35 22.50
C ASP A 430 1.94 3.21 21.25
N ALA A 431 3.02 3.67 20.65
CA ALA A 431 3.04 4.52 19.47
C ALA A 431 4.14 4.04 18.50
N LEU A 432 4.02 4.43 17.23
CA LEU A 432 4.90 3.95 16.15
C LEU A 432 5.62 5.11 15.45
N LEU A 433 6.93 5.01 15.34
CA LEU A 433 7.72 5.79 14.37
C LEU A 433 7.90 4.98 13.09
N SER A 434 7.54 5.54 11.94
CA SER A 434 7.57 4.84 10.67
C SER A 434 8.23 5.64 9.54
N PRO A 435 9.53 5.44 9.30
CA PRO A 435 10.19 5.92 8.09
C PRO A 435 9.95 4.96 6.91
N GLU A 436 9.42 5.48 5.80
CA GLU A 436 9.00 4.66 4.67
C GLU A 436 9.43 5.26 3.33
N GLY A 437 9.75 4.39 2.36
CA GLY A 437 10.13 4.79 1.00
C GLY A 437 11.57 5.28 0.85
N GLY A 438 11.86 5.86 -0.31
CA GLY A 438 13.17 6.44 -0.62
C GLY A 438 13.23 7.94 -0.32
N PHE A 439 14.36 8.41 0.19
CA PHE A 439 14.56 9.82 0.54
C PHE A 439 15.40 10.54 -0.52
N PRO A 440 15.28 11.87 -0.68
CA PRO A 440 16.10 12.63 -1.62
C PRO A 440 17.60 12.50 -1.28
N PRO A 441 18.51 12.80 -2.23
CA PRO A 441 19.95 12.81 -1.96
C PRO A 441 20.33 13.74 -0.80
N ARG A 442 21.45 13.44 -0.13
CA ARG A 442 21.93 14.21 1.03
C ARG A 442 20.87 14.36 2.12
N THR A 443 20.19 13.26 2.43
CA THR A 443 19.25 13.19 3.55
C THR A 443 19.97 12.74 4.81
N ASN A 444 19.75 13.43 5.93
CA ASN A 444 20.19 13.02 7.26
C ASN A 444 18.99 12.87 8.20
N ILE A 445 18.66 11.63 8.58
CA ILE A 445 17.62 11.33 9.57
C ILE A 445 18.32 10.91 10.88
N THR A 446 18.21 11.76 11.90
CA THR A 446 18.77 11.52 13.23
C THR A 446 17.65 11.26 14.23
N ILE A 447 17.58 10.02 14.73
CA ILE A 447 16.64 9.58 15.75
C ILE A 447 17.45 9.38 17.03
N SER A 448 17.48 10.37 17.92
CA SER A 448 18.43 10.39 19.04
C SER A 448 17.81 10.67 20.40
N GLY A 449 18.24 9.94 21.44
CA GLY A 449 17.81 10.21 22.82
C GLY A 449 16.32 10.03 23.08
N ASN A 450 15.60 9.26 22.26
CA ASN A 450 14.18 9.00 22.43
C ASN A 450 13.93 7.79 23.33
N ARG A 451 12.75 7.74 23.95
CA ARG A 451 12.28 6.59 24.72
C ARG A 451 11.10 5.94 24.00
N PHE A 452 11.24 4.66 23.67
CA PHE A 452 10.18 3.84 23.09
C PHE A 452 9.73 2.78 24.09
N ALA A 453 8.42 2.66 24.29
CA ALA A 453 7.79 1.64 25.10
C ALA A 453 6.60 1.06 24.32
N VAL A 454 6.60 -0.25 24.08
CA VAL A 454 5.51 -0.93 23.37
C VAL A 454 4.98 -2.12 24.17
N THR A 455 3.67 -2.19 24.32
CA THR A 455 2.94 -3.24 25.04
C THR A 455 1.94 -3.97 24.14
N ARG A 456 1.52 -3.34 23.04
CA ARG A 456 0.58 -3.89 22.04
C ARG A 456 1.00 -3.60 20.61
N LEU A 457 0.43 -4.33 19.66
CA LEU A 457 0.59 -4.07 18.23
C LEU A 457 -0.10 -2.75 17.87
N ILE A 458 0.64 -1.81 17.27
CA ILE A 458 0.09 -0.59 16.67
C ILE A 458 -0.14 -0.87 15.19
N PRO A 459 -1.41 -1.02 14.74
CA PRO A 459 -1.68 -1.35 13.34
C PRO A 459 -1.31 -0.16 12.44
N ARG A 460 -0.60 -0.44 11.35
CA ARG A 460 -0.38 0.50 10.26
C ARG A 460 -1.07 -0.08 9.03
N SER A 461 -2.18 0.53 8.62
CA SER A 461 -2.95 0.09 7.44
C SER A 461 -2.04 -0.08 6.24
N GLY A 462 -2.12 -1.23 5.58
CA GLY A 462 -1.24 -1.57 4.47
C GLY A 462 0.09 -2.26 4.84
N LEU A 463 0.53 -2.27 6.10
CA LEU A 463 1.72 -3.03 6.54
C LEU A 463 1.32 -4.24 7.39
N GLY A 464 1.87 -5.41 7.07
CA GLY A 464 1.58 -6.68 7.74
C GLY A 464 2.47 -6.94 8.93
N PHE A 465 2.51 -6.03 9.91
CA PHE A 465 3.31 -6.25 11.12
C PHE A 465 2.86 -7.51 11.85
N ARG A 466 3.81 -8.44 12.08
CA ARG A 466 3.55 -9.72 12.77
C ARG A 466 3.60 -9.62 14.30
N GLY A 467 4.01 -8.47 14.84
CA GLY A 467 4.12 -8.25 16.28
C GLY A 467 4.42 -6.80 16.64
N PRO A 468 4.35 -6.45 17.95
CA PRO A 468 4.60 -5.09 18.44
C PRO A 468 5.99 -4.59 18.07
N SER A 469 6.06 -3.36 17.56
CA SER A 469 7.32 -2.73 17.11
C SER A 469 7.39 -1.26 17.51
N CYS A 470 8.58 -0.77 17.90
CA CYS A 470 8.79 0.64 18.24
C CYS A 470 9.01 1.50 16.98
N VAL A 471 9.82 0.96 16.06
CA VAL A 471 10.11 1.57 14.77
C VAL A 471 9.76 0.57 13.67
N GLY A 472 8.84 0.95 12.79
CA GLY A 472 8.37 0.11 11.69
C GLY A 472 8.70 0.75 10.36
N MET A 473 9.43 0.07 9.49
CA MET A 473 9.82 0.62 8.19
C MET A 473 9.26 -0.23 7.05
N SER A 474 9.03 0.38 5.90
CA SER A 474 8.74 -0.33 4.67
C SER A 474 9.45 0.31 3.48
N GLY A 475 10.19 -0.52 2.73
CA GLY A 475 10.89 -0.08 1.52
C GLY A 475 11.87 1.08 1.75
N LEU A 476 12.50 1.15 2.92
CA LEU A 476 13.43 2.24 3.25
C LEU A 476 14.65 2.21 2.33
N VAL A 477 14.82 3.26 1.52
CA VAL A 477 15.98 3.44 0.63
C VAL A 477 16.76 4.68 1.05
N ILE A 478 18.02 4.44 1.42
CA ILE A 478 19.00 5.46 1.83
C ILE A 478 20.05 5.50 0.73
N SER A 479 20.12 6.61 0.01
CA SER A 479 21.01 6.71 -1.14
C SER A 479 21.60 8.09 -1.36
N ASN A 480 22.70 8.14 -2.11
CA ASN A 480 23.34 9.37 -2.59
C ASN A 480 23.74 10.29 -1.45
N ASP A 481 24.77 9.89 -0.71
CA ASP A 481 25.36 10.66 0.40
C ASP A 481 24.37 10.91 1.56
N SER A 482 23.54 9.92 1.87
CA SER A 482 22.49 10.01 2.89
C SER A 482 22.80 9.14 4.12
N ALA A 483 22.25 9.52 5.26
CA ALA A 483 22.41 8.85 6.54
C ALA A 483 21.08 8.70 7.29
N VAL A 484 20.88 7.54 7.92
CA VAL A 484 19.85 7.32 8.93
C VAL A 484 20.52 6.76 10.18
N VAL A 485 20.42 7.48 11.29
CA VAL A 485 21.14 7.17 12.53
C VAL A 485 20.18 7.11 13.70
N LEU A 486 20.10 5.94 14.33
CA LEU A 486 19.41 5.73 15.60
C LEU A 486 20.46 5.69 16.71
N SER A 487 20.53 6.73 17.54
CA SER A 487 21.57 6.85 18.57
C SER A 487 21.08 7.19 19.98
N GLY A 488 21.61 6.52 21.00
CA GLY A 488 21.28 6.85 22.40
C GLY A 488 19.81 6.69 22.77
N ASN A 489 19.02 5.93 22.01
CA ASN A 489 17.61 5.68 22.33
C ASN A 489 17.47 4.55 23.35
N VAL A 490 16.34 4.54 24.04
CA VAL A 490 15.94 3.47 24.96
C VAL A 490 14.71 2.77 24.41
N PHE A 491 14.81 1.47 24.16
CA PHE A 491 13.70 0.63 23.69
C PHE A 491 13.24 -0.29 24.80
N GLN A 492 11.93 -0.32 25.05
CA GLN A 492 11.33 -1.15 26.08
C GLN A 492 10.10 -1.89 25.52
N SER A 493 9.99 -3.18 25.81
CA SER A 493 8.81 -3.98 25.48
C SER A 493 8.54 -4.97 26.60
N VAL A 494 7.27 -5.30 26.82
CA VAL A 494 6.82 -6.36 27.74
C VAL A 494 6.02 -7.46 27.04
N ALA A 495 5.82 -7.31 25.73
CA ALA A 495 5.04 -8.26 24.93
C ALA A 495 5.92 -9.39 24.38
N ALA A 496 5.39 -10.61 24.45
CA ALA A 496 5.99 -11.75 23.74
C ALA A 496 6.01 -11.49 22.22
N SER A 497 7.06 -11.95 21.54
CA SER A 497 7.23 -11.81 20.09
C SER A 497 7.21 -10.36 19.58
N SER A 498 8.01 -9.48 20.20
CA SER A 498 8.16 -8.07 19.82
C SER A 498 9.51 -7.76 19.17
N SER A 499 9.56 -6.66 18.42
CA SER A 499 10.78 -6.12 17.82
C SER A 499 11.00 -4.66 18.22
N ALA A 500 12.25 -4.21 18.30
CA ALA A 500 12.52 -2.78 18.45
C ALA A 500 12.42 -2.09 17.08
N ILE A 501 13.05 -2.69 16.07
CA ILE A 501 13.04 -2.23 14.68
C ILE A 501 12.51 -3.37 13.82
N TYR A 502 11.48 -3.09 13.01
CA TYR A 502 10.90 -4.07 12.09
C TYR A 502 10.82 -3.47 10.69
N VAL A 503 11.41 -4.13 9.70
CA VAL A 503 11.32 -3.76 8.28
C VAL A 503 10.44 -4.77 7.54
N VAL A 504 9.28 -4.32 7.05
CA VAL A 504 8.25 -5.15 6.42
C VAL A 504 8.40 -5.16 4.89
N GLY A 505 8.29 -6.36 4.30
CA GLY A 505 7.97 -6.59 2.89
C GLY A 505 9.09 -6.34 1.87
N SER A 506 9.82 -5.23 1.96
CA SER A 506 10.90 -4.85 1.05
C SER A 506 12.26 -4.74 1.75
N ALA A 507 13.33 -4.82 0.95
CA ALA A 507 14.69 -4.66 1.46
C ALA A 507 14.91 -3.29 2.11
N LEU A 508 15.62 -3.27 3.24
CA LEU A 508 16.40 -2.09 3.61
C LEU A 508 17.51 -1.93 2.58
N ARG A 509 17.57 -0.78 1.88
CA ARG A 509 18.60 -0.53 0.86
C ARG A 509 19.44 0.68 1.25
N VAL A 510 20.75 0.47 1.35
CA VAL A 510 21.74 1.52 1.57
C VAL A 510 22.69 1.53 0.39
N SER A 511 22.81 2.65 -0.32
CA SER A 511 23.63 2.69 -1.54
C SER A 511 24.26 4.04 -1.81
N TRP A 512 25.35 4.09 -2.58
CA TRP A 512 25.99 5.34 -3.01
C TRP A 512 26.44 6.21 -1.83
N HIS A 513 27.55 5.82 -1.19
CA HIS A 513 28.20 6.58 -0.10
C HIS A 513 27.27 6.89 1.09
N SER A 514 26.36 5.96 1.40
CA SER A 514 25.31 6.17 2.40
C SER A 514 25.44 5.24 3.61
N VAL A 515 24.81 5.61 4.73
CA VAL A 515 24.92 4.86 5.99
C VAL A 515 23.57 4.66 6.68
N PHE A 516 23.32 3.44 7.16
CA PHE A 516 22.31 3.16 8.17
C PHE A 516 23.00 2.73 9.46
N ALA A 517 22.74 3.41 10.58
CA ALA A 517 23.45 3.19 11.82
C ALA A 517 22.52 3.04 13.03
N VAL A 518 22.79 2.03 13.86
CA VAL A 518 22.13 1.80 15.17
C VAL A 518 23.24 1.78 16.22
N VAL A 519 23.44 2.91 16.91
CA VAL A 519 24.65 3.14 17.71
C VAL A 519 24.33 3.57 19.15
N GLY A 520 24.90 2.88 20.14
CA GLY A 520 24.79 3.31 21.54
C GLY A 520 23.38 3.29 22.12
N ASN A 521 22.47 2.45 21.59
CA ASN A 521 21.11 2.33 22.10
C ASN A 521 21.04 1.31 23.24
N THR A 522 20.05 1.47 24.12
CA THR A 522 19.77 0.54 25.21
C THR A 522 18.47 -0.21 24.95
N PHE A 523 18.51 -1.54 24.98
CA PHE A 523 17.38 -2.42 24.77
C PHE A 523 16.98 -3.11 26.08
N HIS A 524 15.79 -2.78 26.58
CA HIS A 524 15.09 -3.37 27.72
C HIS A 524 13.87 -4.16 27.25
N MET A 525 14.10 -5.17 26.40
CA MET A 525 13.03 -5.98 25.82
C MET A 525 12.73 -7.18 26.72
N ALA A 526 11.50 -7.32 27.19
CA ALA A 526 11.02 -8.41 28.04
C ALA A 526 9.91 -9.19 27.35
N GLY A 527 9.97 -10.53 27.43
CA GLY A 527 9.07 -11.43 26.69
C GLY A 527 9.83 -12.64 26.13
N ALA A 528 9.08 -13.65 25.68
CA ALA A 528 9.65 -14.78 24.93
C ALA A 528 9.78 -14.40 23.44
N ASN A 529 10.70 -15.05 22.72
CA ASN A 529 10.87 -14.93 21.26
C ASN A 529 11.12 -13.50 20.72
N ILE A 530 11.91 -12.71 21.43
CA ILE A 530 12.23 -11.33 21.04
C ILE A 530 13.27 -11.32 19.93
N THR A 531 12.99 -10.58 18.86
CA THR A 531 13.95 -10.25 17.80
C THR A 531 14.15 -8.74 17.76
N LEU A 532 15.33 -8.23 18.15
CA LEU A 532 15.54 -6.78 18.27
C LEU A 532 15.36 -6.05 16.93
N ILE A 533 16.02 -6.54 15.89
CA ILE A 533 15.98 -6.02 14.54
C ILE A 533 15.50 -7.13 13.61
N ASN A 534 14.29 -6.99 13.09
CA ASN A 534 13.70 -7.95 12.16
C ASN A 534 13.64 -7.35 10.75
N LEU A 535 14.38 -7.96 9.82
CA LEU A 535 14.43 -7.57 8.42
C LEU A 535 13.75 -8.67 7.61
N GLU A 536 12.49 -8.44 7.25
CA GLU A 536 11.69 -9.42 6.52
C GLU A 536 12.22 -9.52 5.08
N GLY A 537 11.82 -8.64 4.16
CA GLY A 537 12.00 -8.83 2.72
C GLY A 537 10.85 -9.66 2.12
N SER A 538 11.04 -10.25 0.93
CA SER A 538 10.02 -11.10 0.30
C SER A 538 10.63 -12.10 -0.68
N GLY A 539 9.85 -13.05 -1.20
CA GLY A 539 10.33 -13.95 -2.27
C GLY A 539 10.85 -13.21 -3.51
N LYS A 540 10.47 -11.94 -3.68
CA LYS A 540 10.92 -11.06 -4.76
C LYS A 540 11.98 -10.03 -4.32
N SER A 541 12.27 -9.90 -3.02
CA SER A 541 13.17 -8.87 -2.49
C SER A 541 14.08 -9.37 -1.36
N SER A 542 15.33 -8.94 -1.39
CA SER A 542 16.30 -9.16 -0.29
C SER A 542 15.78 -8.59 1.04
N SER A 543 16.26 -9.08 2.18
CA SER A 543 16.06 -8.40 3.47
C SER A 543 16.92 -7.13 3.57
N LEU A 544 18.14 -7.20 3.02
CA LEU A 544 19.12 -6.10 3.07
C LEU A 544 19.95 -6.03 1.78
N LYS A 545 20.16 -4.80 1.28
CA LYS A 545 21.11 -4.49 0.20
C LYS A 545 22.01 -3.32 0.63
N VAL A 546 23.32 -3.55 0.68
CA VAL A 546 24.34 -2.52 0.96
C VAL A 546 25.28 -2.44 -0.24
N LEU A 547 25.28 -1.32 -0.96
CA LEU A 547 25.89 -1.22 -2.28
C LEU A 547 26.74 0.05 -2.43
N ASN A 548 27.77 0.02 -3.27
CA ASN A 548 28.50 1.20 -3.73
C ASN A 548 29.03 2.08 -2.58
N ASN A 549 30.06 1.59 -1.90
CA ASN A 549 30.79 2.30 -0.85
C ASN A 549 29.89 2.72 0.32
N SER A 550 28.93 1.88 0.69
CA SER A 550 27.94 2.17 1.72
C SER A 550 28.08 1.25 2.94
N ALA A 551 27.48 1.64 4.06
CA ALA A 551 27.61 0.87 5.30
C ALA A 551 26.31 0.70 6.07
N VAL A 552 26.17 -0.47 6.70
CA VAL A 552 25.25 -0.69 7.81
C VAL A 552 26.09 -0.89 9.07
N VAL A 553 25.86 -0.08 10.10
CA VAL A 553 26.68 -0.06 11.32
C VAL A 553 25.81 -0.29 12.55
N ILE A 554 26.13 -1.32 13.33
CA ILE A 554 25.44 -1.65 14.58
C ILE A 554 26.48 -1.74 15.67
N GLN A 555 26.58 -0.68 16.48
CA GLN A 555 27.75 -0.46 17.32
C GLN A 555 27.42 -0.01 18.73
N GLY A 556 28.09 -0.60 19.73
CA GLY A 556 28.06 -0.09 21.10
C GLY A 556 26.69 -0.17 21.78
N ASN A 557 25.78 -1.01 21.30
CA ASN A 557 24.46 -1.14 21.89
C ASN A 557 24.48 -2.06 23.13
N VAL A 558 23.58 -1.80 24.07
CA VAL A 558 23.44 -2.58 25.30
C VAL A 558 22.11 -3.32 25.30
N VAL A 559 22.14 -4.63 25.44
CA VAL A 559 20.95 -5.49 25.55
C VAL A 559 20.88 -6.07 26.95
N SER A 560 20.00 -5.50 27.76
CA SER A 560 19.95 -5.75 29.21
C SER A 560 19.30 -7.08 29.63
N ARG A 561 18.55 -7.73 28.72
CA ARG A 561 17.84 -8.99 28.97
C ARG A 561 18.11 -9.98 27.84
N PRO A 562 17.99 -11.30 28.11
CA PRO A 562 18.12 -12.30 27.05
C PRO A 562 17.11 -12.09 25.93
N VAL A 563 17.57 -12.19 24.68
CA VAL A 563 16.71 -12.13 23.47
C VAL A 563 16.81 -13.41 22.66
N GLN A 564 15.85 -13.71 21.79
CA GLN A 564 16.00 -14.85 20.88
C GLN A 564 17.00 -14.50 19.78
N CYS A 565 16.79 -13.34 19.13
CA CYS A 565 17.63 -12.89 18.04
C CYS A 565 17.99 -11.40 18.19
N PHE A 566 19.25 -11.01 17.97
CA PHE A 566 19.55 -9.59 17.82
C PHE A 566 19.12 -9.12 16.43
N ILE A 567 19.62 -9.76 15.36
CA ILE A 567 19.28 -9.40 13.97
C ILE A 567 18.84 -10.64 13.21
N LEU A 568 17.62 -10.58 12.66
CA LEU A 568 17.03 -11.61 11.83
C LEU A 568 16.88 -11.11 10.39
N PHE A 569 17.37 -11.89 9.43
CA PHE A 569 17.13 -11.71 8.00
C PHE A 569 16.31 -12.89 7.47
N LEU A 570 15.05 -12.62 7.09
CA LEU A 570 14.14 -13.66 6.59
C LEU A 570 14.36 -14.04 5.13
N TRP A 571 15.10 -13.23 4.36
CA TRP A 571 15.39 -13.39 2.94
C TRP A 571 16.85 -13.03 2.64
N ALA A 572 17.23 -12.99 1.36
CA ALA A 572 18.63 -12.83 0.96
C ALA A 572 19.24 -11.51 1.44
N VAL A 573 20.54 -11.52 1.75
CA VAL A 573 21.35 -10.34 2.05
C VAL A 573 22.41 -10.16 0.97
N ARG A 574 22.64 -8.91 0.57
CA ARG A 574 23.61 -8.56 -0.46
C ARG A 574 24.46 -7.36 -0.02
N VAL A 575 25.76 -7.55 0.03
CA VAL A 575 26.77 -6.52 0.37
C VAL A 575 27.78 -6.47 -0.77
N GLU A 576 27.80 -5.39 -1.55
CA GLU A 576 28.55 -5.32 -2.79
C GLU A 576 29.27 -3.98 -2.99
N SER A 577 30.34 -4.02 -3.79
CA SER A 577 31.08 -2.84 -4.27
C SER A 577 31.62 -1.97 -3.13
N LEU A 578 32.67 -2.46 -2.45
CA LEU A 578 33.36 -1.76 -1.35
C LEU A 578 32.43 -1.37 -0.19
N SER A 579 31.37 -2.15 0.03
CA SER A 579 30.38 -1.88 1.08
C SER A 579 30.61 -2.72 2.32
N ALA A 580 30.08 -2.29 3.45
CA ALA A 580 30.32 -2.95 4.73
C ALA A 580 29.05 -3.17 5.56
N VAL A 581 29.01 -4.30 6.27
CA VAL A 581 28.13 -4.52 7.42
C VAL A 581 29.02 -4.68 8.65
N VAL A 582 28.87 -3.79 9.62
CA VAL A 582 29.70 -3.72 10.83
C VAL A 582 28.83 -3.97 12.05
N PHE A 583 29.17 -4.99 12.83
CA PHE A 583 28.56 -5.32 14.11
C PHE A 583 29.64 -5.32 15.19
N GLN A 584 29.74 -4.22 15.94
CA GLN A 584 30.92 -3.95 16.77
C GLN A 584 30.60 -3.52 18.20
N GLY A 585 31.27 -4.12 19.18
CA GLY A 585 31.28 -3.60 20.55
C GLY A 585 29.92 -3.64 21.27
N ASN A 586 28.99 -4.50 20.85
CA ASN A 586 27.68 -4.63 21.50
C ASN A 586 27.79 -5.51 22.75
N ASP A 587 27.16 -5.10 23.86
CA ASP A 587 27.12 -5.84 25.14
C ASP A 587 25.74 -6.43 25.36
N MET A 588 25.66 -7.76 25.45
CA MET A 588 24.41 -8.51 25.52
C MET A 588 24.38 -9.40 26.76
N GLN A 589 23.29 -9.30 27.53
CA GLN A 589 23.07 -10.16 28.69
C GLN A 589 22.93 -11.63 28.29
N GLY A 590 22.32 -11.92 27.14
CA GLY A 590 22.21 -13.25 26.55
C GLY A 590 21.44 -13.21 25.22
N SER A 591 21.63 -14.21 24.36
CA SER A 591 20.90 -14.33 23.10
C SER A 591 20.79 -15.79 22.67
N SER A 592 19.72 -16.25 22.00
CA SER A 592 19.80 -17.56 21.33
C SER A 592 20.71 -17.49 20.10
N VAL A 593 20.55 -16.45 19.29
CA VAL A 593 21.43 -16.12 18.15
C VAL A 593 21.64 -14.61 18.05
N VAL A 594 22.84 -14.14 17.73
CA VAL A 594 23.07 -12.68 17.52
C VAL A 594 22.76 -12.31 16.08
N PHE A 595 23.23 -13.09 15.11
CA PHE A 595 23.02 -12.83 13.69
C PHE A 595 22.44 -14.06 13.00
N TYR A 596 21.19 -14.00 12.52
CA TYR A 596 20.50 -15.15 11.91
C TYR A 596 20.00 -14.84 10.50
N THR A 597 20.38 -15.65 9.52
CA THR A 597 19.95 -15.50 8.13
C THR A 597 19.34 -16.80 7.62
N ILE A 598 18.10 -16.74 7.12
CA ILE A 598 17.39 -17.93 6.61
C ILE A 598 17.84 -18.30 5.19
N TYR A 599 18.15 -17.30 4.35
CA TYR A 599 18.53 -17.46 2.95
C TYR A 599 19.97 -16.99 2.69
N SER A 600 20.31 -16.78 1.41
CA SER A 600 21.67 -16.52 0.96
C SER A 600 22.24 -15.21 1.50
N PHE A 601 23.51 -15.27 1.91
CA PHE A 601 24.30 -14.10 2.30
C PHE A 601 25.42 -13.91 1.29
N ASN A 602 25.38 -12.81 0.53
CA ASN A 602 26.27 -12.57 -0.59
C ASN A 602 27.15 -11.35 -0.32
N ILE A 603 28.47 -11.53 -0.34
CA ILE A 603 29.46 -10.46 -0.11
C ILE A 603 30.43 -10.44 -1.28
N TYR A 604 30.31 -9.44 -2.14
CA TYR A 604 31.07 -9.38 -3.40
C TYR A 604 31.83 -8.06 -3.57
N TYR A 605 32.89 -8.11 -4.40
CA TYR A 605 33.60 -6.95 -4.90
C TYR A 605 34.22 -6.08 -3.80
N ASN A 606 35.18 -6.65 -3.06
CA ASN A 606 35.91 -6.01 -1.97
C ASN A 606 35.00 -5.50 -0.84
N SER A 607 33.91 -6.22 -0.57
CA SER A 607 32.95 -5.88 0.48
C SER A 607 33.20 -6.67 1.76
N TRP A 608 32.71 -6.14 2.88
CA TRP A 608 33.15 -6.54 4.21
C TRP A 608 31.96 -6.87 5.12
N LEU A 609 32.04 -8.01 5.82
CA LEU A 609 31.25 -8.28 7.01
C LEU A 609 32.20 -8.33 8.21
N GLN A 610 32.00 -7.44 9.18
CA GLN A 610 32.84 -7.37 10.38
C GLN A 610 32.01 -7.60 11.63
N LEU A 611 32.41 -8.58 12.44
CA LEU A 611 31.85 -8.90 13.74
C LEU A 611 32.96 -8.81 14.78
N SER A 612 33.06 -7.69 15.50
CA SER A 612 34.22 -7.44 16.37
C SER A 612 33.91 -6.90 17.76
N GLY A 613 34.64 -7.37 18.77
CA GLY A 613 34.59 -6.80 20.12
C GLY A 613 33.24 -6.95 20.85
N ASN A 614 32.34 -7.83 20.39
CA ASN A 614 31.03 -8.00 21.01
C ASN A 614 31.13 -8.88 22.26
N ARG A 615 30.32 -8.59 23.28
CA ARG A 615 30.32 -9.30 24.55
C ARG A 615 28.96 -9.96 24.77
N CYS A 616 28.95 -11.28 24.90
CA CYS A 616 27.79 -12.06 25.34
C CYS A 616 28.06 -12.59 26.76
N ARG A 617 27.31 -12.07 27.75
CA ARG A 617 27.50 -12.41 29.17
C ARG A 617 26.97 -13.78 29.56
N VAL A 618 25.98 -14.27 28.81
CA VAL A 618 25.53 -15.65 28.84
C VAL A 618 25.77 -16.22 27.44
N SER A 619 26.41 -17.38 27.37
CA SER A 619 26.62 -18.11 26.12
C SER A 619 25.33 -18.18 25.31
N ALA A 620 25.46 -17.97 24.01
CA ALA A 620 24.32 -18.13 23.14
C ALA A 620 23.81 -19.57 23.22
N SER A 621 22.50 -19.77 23.35
CA SER A 621 21.95 -21.11 23.50
C SER A 621 22.12 -21.97 22.25
N ASP A 622 22.36 -21.33 21.09
CA ASP A 622 22.58 -21.99 19.80
C ASP A 622 23.94 -21.59 19.21
N ALA A 623 24.06 -20.39 18.63
CA ALA A 623 25.34 -19.89 18.10
C ALA A 623 25.38 -18.35 18.06
N PHE A 624 26.59 -17.77 18.00
CA PHE A 624 26.73 -16.33 17.82
C PHE A 624 26.20 -15.86 16.45
N VAL A 625 26.55 -16.58 15.39
CA VAL A 625 26.14 -16.29 14.00
C VAL A 625 25.67 -17.59 13.37
N VAL A 626 24.50 -17.56 12.74
CA VAL A 626 23.95 -18.69 11.99
C VAL A 626 23.64 -18.26 10.56
N PHE A 627 24.33 -18.89 9.62
CA PHE A 627 23.99 -18.84 8.21
C PHE A 627 23.33 -20.16 7.82
N ASN A 628 22.01 -20.15 7.63
CA ASN A 628 21.26 -21.35 7.27
C ASN A 628 21.55 -21.85 5.84
N THR A 629 22.12 -20.98 5.01
CA THR A 629 22.61 -21.32 3.66
C THR A 629 24.06 -20.86 3.48
N THR A 630 24.74 -21.39 2.47
CA THR A 630 26.14 -21.05 2.18
C THR A 630 26.34 -19.55 1.98
N VAL A 631 27.33 -18.99 2.69
CA VAL A 631 27.78 -17.61 2.49
C VAL A 631 28.61 -17.55 1.20
N ASN A 632 28.20 -16.69 0.27
CA ASN A 632 28.90 -16.52 -1.00
C ASN A 632 29.88 -15.34 -0.91
N LEU A 633 31.17 -15.62 -1.03
CA LEU A 633 32.23 -14.61 -1.00
C LEU A 633 32.87 -14.50 -2.38
N ARG A 634 33.06 -13.26 -2.86
CA ARG A 634 33.82 -12.97 -4.08
C ARG A 634 34.72 -11.78 -3.86
N ASP A 635 36.02 -12.03 -3.80
CA ASP A 635 37.05 -11.02 -3.56
C ASP A 635 36.69 -10.12 -2.37
N SER A 636 36.23 -10.71 -1.27
CA SER A 636 35.58 -10.02 -0.15
C SER A 636 35.96 -10.65 1.19
N THR A 637 35.72 -9.94 2.29
CA THR A 637 36.24 -10.32 3.61
C THR A 637 35.12 -10.51 4.63
N VAL A 638 35.19 -11.62 5.37
CA VAL A 638 34.45 -11.81 6.62
C VAL A 638 35.47 -11.80 7.76
N SER A 639 35.32 -10.90 8.71
CA SER A 639 36.20 -10.78 9.87
C SER A 639 35.41 -11.00 11.16
N VAL A 640 35.86 -11.96 11.97
CA VAL A 640 35.31 -12.25 13.28
C VAL A 640 36.46 -12.19 14.29
N SER A 641 36.47 -11.19 15.18
CA SER A 641 37.61 -10.94 16.06
C SER A 641 37.24 -10.32 17.41
N GLY A 642 37.93 -10.72 18.48
CA GLY A 642 37.78 -10.09 19.80
C GLY A 642 36.39 -10.21 20.44
N ASN A 643 35.52 -11.10 19.95
CA ASN A 643 34.21 -11.35 20.58
C ASN A 643 34.39 -12.24 21.81
N GLN A 644 33.67 -11.92 22.89
CA GLN A 644 33.77 -12.58 24.20
C GLN A 644 32.47 -13.33 24.51
N PHE A 645 32.57 -14.64 24.74
CA PHE A 645 31.47 -15.52 25.12
C PHE A 645 31.71 -16.08 26.51
N MET A 646 30.90 -15.67 27.47
CA MET A 646 31.00 -16.12 28.86
C MET A 646 30.02 -17.28 29.07
N SER A 647 30.54 -18.46 29.43
CA SER A 647 29.73 -19.50 30.06
C SER A 647 29.51 -19.14 31.52
N ILE A 648 28.30 -19.36 32.03
CA ILE A 648 28.08 -19.45 33.48
C ILE A 648 28.72 -20.75 33.97
#